data_AF-A0A9R1VAY0-F1
#
_entry.id   AF-A0A9R1VAY0-F1
#
_cell.length_a   1.000
_cell.length_b   1.000
_cell.length_c   1.000
_cell.angle_alpha   90.00
_cell.angle_beta   90.00
_cell.angle_gamma   90.00
#
_symmetry.space_group_name_H-M   'P 1'
#
loop_
_entity.id
_entity.type
_entity.pdbx_description
1 polymer ?
#
loop_
_entity_poly.entity_id
_entity_poly.type
_entity_poly.pdbx_seq_one_letter_code
_entity_poly.pdbx_strand_id
1 'polypeptide(L)'
;MDAIYKVLNKVFAGIFLECSHRFRKGRGTQAFFAQSSITINGWLRNFLWAQASQEDLKGIMALRFPRFSQGLAQDPTTRRIWFGIATVHDFESHDDITEERLYQNIFASHFGQLAIIFLWTSGNLFHVAWQGNFESWVQDPLHVRPIAHAIWDPHFGQPAVEAFTRGGALGLVNITYSGVYQWWYTIGLRTNEDLYTGALFLLLISAISLIAGWLHLQPKWKPSVSWFKNAESRLNHHLSGLFGVSSLAWTGHLVDVAIPASRGEYVRWNNFLDVLPHPQGLGPLFTSQWNLYAQNPDSGSHIFGTSQGAGTAILTLLGGFHPQTQSLWLTDMAHHHLAIAFLFLIVGHMYRTNFGIGHSMKDLLDAHIPPGGRLGCGHKGLYDTINNSLHFQLGLALASLRVITSLVVQHMYSLPAYAFIAQDFTTQAALYTHHQYIAGFIMKGAFAHGAIFFIRDYNPEQNEDNVLARMLEHKEAIISHLSWASLFLGFHTLGLYVHNDVMLAFGTPEKQILIEPIFAQWIQSAHGKTSYGFDILLSSTNGPTFNVGRSIWLSGWLNAINENSNSLFLTIGPGDFLVHHAIALGLHTTTLILVKGAIDAHGSKLMPDKKDFGYSFPCDGPGRGGTCDISAWDAFYLAFFWMLNTIGWVTFYWHWKHITLWQGNVSQFNESSTYLMGWLRDYLWLNSSQLINGYNPLEVIETLAWAHERTPLANLICWRDKPVALSIVQARLVGLAHFSGGNWLLGRAAALGKEGKRTSSFSYWTGQVYLGNRDWDPIDPAKATARAWTITDPEVDLLLKWSHHHILKKKGCLHVGARRDVSLISQLDGSIIQSEREISNGRRARKRPLSCSVVRGIASREGKEAGKLAIEFPTFGRIALIRSR
;
A
#
# COMPACT_ATOMS: atom_id res chain seq x y z
N MET A 1 4.44 37.14 -25.09
CA MET A 1 5.56 37.25 -24.13
C MET A 1 5.36 38.38 -23.12
N ASP A 2 5.75 39.62 -23.39
CA ASP A 2 5.86 40.70 -22.37
C ASP A 2 4.57 40.95 -21.52
N ALA A 3 3.38 40.94 -22.11
CA ALA A 3 2.13 41.04 -21.36
C ALA A 3 1.93 39.88 -20.34
N ILE A 4 2.33 38.66 -20.70
CA ILE A 4 2.28 37.48 -19.82
C ILE A 4 3.32 37.62 -18.71
N TYR A 5 4.54 38.08 -19.04
CA TYR A 5 5.59 38.36 -18.06
C TYR A 5 5.17 39.42 -17.02
N LYS A 6 4.40 40.44 -17.44
CA LYS A 6 3.83 41.48 -16.57
C LYS A 6 2.66 40.99 -15.71
N VAL A 7 1.87 40.02 -16.18
CA VAL A 7 0.84 39.34 -15.36
C VAL A 7 1.50 38.42 -14.34
N LEU A 8 2.45 37.58 -14.75
CA LEU A 8 3.20 36.68 -13.87
C LEU A 8 3.95 37.47 -12.78
N ASN A 9 4.65 38.55 -13.13
CA ASN A 9 5.30 39.40 -12.13
C ASN A 9 4.30 40.00 -11.12
N LYS A 10 3.09 40.39 -11.52
CA LYS A 10 2.08 40.88 -10.55
C LYS A 10 1.57 39.78 -9.62
N VAL A 11 1.34 38.57 -10.13
CA VAL A 11 0.91 37.42 -9.32
C VAL A 11 2.02 36.99 -8.34
N PHE A 12 3.24 36.81 -8.82
CA PHE A 12 4.37 36.42 -7.96
C PHE A 12 4.78 37.52 -6.98
N ALA A 13 4.83 38.79 -7.38
CA ALA A 13 5.18 39.89 -6.47
C ALA A 13 4.13 40.07 -5.36
N GLY A 14 2.83 39.90 -5.65
CA GLY A 14 1.79 39.90 -4.61
C GLY A 14 2.05 38.83 -3.55
N ILE A 15 2.22 37.58 -4.00
CA ILE A 15 2.47 36.43 -3.12
C ILE A 15 3.77 36.60 -2.31
N PHE A 16 4.85 37.10 -2.93
CA PHE A 16 6.15 37.26 -2.26
C PHE A 16 6.21 38.46 -1.32
N LEU A 17 5.66 39.63 -1.67
CA LEU A 17 5.68 40.79 -0.77
C LEU A 17 4.77 40.59 0.44
N GLU A 18 3.58 40.00 0.27
CA GLU A 18 2.64 39.84 1.39
C GLU A 18 3.12 38.79 2.43
N CYS A 19 3.90 37.80 1.99
CA CYS A 19 4.69 36.96 2.91
C CYS A 19 5.90 37.71 3.49
N SER A 20 6.72 38.35 2.65
CA SER A 20 8.00 38.94 3.07
C SER A 20 7.86 40.13 4.02
N HIS A 21 6.77 40.91 3.95
CA HIS A 21 6.58 42.06 4.85
C HIS A 21 6.19 41.67 6.27
N ARG A 22 5.60 40.49 6.49
CA ARG A 22 5.21 40.00 7.83
C ARG A 22 6.37 39.41 8.63
N PHE A 23 7.46 38.96 7.98
CA PHE A 23 8.59 38.30 8.65
C PHE A 23 9.77 39.22 9.00
N ARG A 24 9.74 40.53 8.70
CA ARG A 24 10.92 41.40 8.79
C ARG A 24 11.17 42.08 10.15
N LYS A 25 10.33 41.84 11.16
CA LYS A 25 10.52 42.28 12.56
C LYS A 25 10.76 41.09 13.49
N GLY A 26 12.00 40.62 13.60
CA GLY A 26 12.34 39.45 14.43
C GLY A 26 13.77 38.93 14.27
N ARG A 27 14.79 39.79 14.42
CA ARG A 27 16.20 39.34 14.39
C ARG A 27 16.54 38.59 15.70
N GLY A 28 16.29 37.28 15.72
CA GLY A 28 16.67 36.41 16.85
C GLY A 28 16.21 34.95 16.76
N THR A 29 15.17 34.64 15.99
CA THR A 29 14.48 33.32 16.06
C THR A 29 14.78 32.36 14.90
N GLN A 30 15.58 32.74 13.91
CA GLN A 30 15.80 31.92 12.70
C GLN A 30 16.51 30.58 12.97
N ALA A 31 17.45 30.53 13.94
CA ALA A 31 18.23 29.31 14.23
C ALA A 31 17.35 28.14 14.72
N PHE A 32 16.36 28.41 15.56
CA PHE A 32 15.49 27.36 16.14
C PHE A 32 14.44 26.81 15.17
N PHE A 33 14.11 27.53 14.09
CA PHE A 33 13.01 27.14 13.21
C PHE A 33 13.36 25.91 12.35
N ALA A 34 14.58 25.89 11.78
CA ALA A 34 15.06 24.81 10.94
C ALA A 34 15.18 23.49 11.74
N GLN A 35 15.82 23.53 12.91
CA GLN A 35 16.19 22.35 13.70
C GLN A 35 15.02 21.64 14.39
N SER A 36 13.78 22.13 14.26
CA SER A 36 12.59 21.44 14.76
C SER A 36 11.45 21.30 13.75
N SER A 37 11.68 21.65 12.49
CA SER A 37 10.78 21.29 11.38
C SER A 37 10.85 19.80 11.00
N ILE A 38 11.81 19.06 11.56
CA ILE A 38 12.12 17.64 11.28
C ILE A 38 11.07 16.65 11.82
N THR A 39 10.16 17.08 12.70
CA THR A 39 9.04 16.26 13.19
C THR A 39 7.73 17.03 13.12
N ILE A 40 6.61 16.33 12.88
CA ILE A 40 5.28 16.95 12.87
C ILE A 40 5.00 17.66 14.20
N ASN A 41 5.42 17.09 15.33
CA ASN A 41 5.26 17.71 16.65
C ASN A 41 6.12 18.98 16.83
N GLY A 42 7.36 18.99 16.33
CA GLY A 42 8.21 20.19 16.35
C GLY A 42 7.71 21.29 15.42
N TRP A 43 7.18 20.91 14.25
CA TRP A 43 6.49 21.82 13.33
C TRP A 43 5.22 22.39 13.97
N LEU A 44 4.38 21.55 14.61
CA LEU A 44 3.18 21.97 15.34
C LEU A 44 3.53 22.95 16.45
N ARG A 45 4.56 22.64 17.26
CA ARG A 45 5.04 23.51 18.33
C ARG A 45 5.44 24.87 17.76
N ASN A 46 6.25 24.91 16.70
CA ASN A 46 6.69 26.15 16.09
C ASN A 46 5.52 26.93 15.43
N PHE A 47 4.54 26.24 14.85
CA PHE A 47 3.33 26.85 14.28
C PHE A 47 2.42 27.47 15.36
N LEU A 48 2.21 26.76 16.47
CA LEU A 48 1.47 27.27 17.63
C LEU A 48 2.18 28.48 18.28
N TRP A 49 3.51 28.44 18.39
CA TRP A 49 4.32 29.58 18.85
C TRP A 49 4.25 30.77 17.89
N ALA A 50 4.24 30.55 16.57
CA ALA A 50 4.07 31.61 15.58
C ALA A 50 2.68 32.29 15.62
N GLN A 51 1.65 31.61 16.14
CA GLN A 51 0.34 32.23 16.42
C GLN A 51 0.27 32.94 17.78
N ALA A 52 1.20 32.65 18.70
CA ALA A 52 1.26 33.28 20.03
C ALA A 52 1.90 34.69 20.02
N SER A 53 2.64 35.05 18.96
CA SER A 53 3.36 36.33 18.85
C SER A 53 2.60 37.42 18.06
N GLN A 54 1.27 37.45 18.11
CA GLN A 54 0.47 38.55 17.58
C GLN A 54 -0.26 39.27 18.73
N GLU A 55 0.08 40.54 18.92
CA GLU A 55 -0.51 41.40 19.94
C GLU A 55 -1.99 41.73 19.66
N ASP A 56 -2.63 42.30 20.69
CA ASP A 56 -4.07 42.36 20.89
C ASP A 56 -4.80 43.33 19.92
N LEU A 57 -5.28 42.81 18.79
CA LEU A 57 -6.14 43.56 17.84
C LEU A 57 -7.64 43.34 18.10
N LYS A 58 -8.11 43.84 19.25
CA LYS A 58 -9.53 44.03 19.54
C LYS A 58 -10.11 45.11 18.62
N GLY A 59 -10.97 44.74 17.68
CA GLY A 59 -11.71 45.70 16.85
C GLY A 59 -12.20 45.23 15.48
N ILE A 60 -11.72 44.09 14.98
CA ILE A 60 -12.16 43.53 13.68
C ILE A 60 -12.82 42.17 13.91
N MET A 61 -14.00 41.94 13.32
CA MET A 61 -14.63 40.62 13.19
C MET A 61 -13.84 39.75 12.18
N ALA A 62 -12.62 39.36 12.55
CA ALA A 62 -11.83 38.43 11.77
C ALA A 62 -12.51 37.04 11.82
N LEU A 63 -12.93 36.54 10.65
CA LEU A 63 -13.57 35.23 10.48
C LEU A 63 -12.69 34.13 11.10
N ARG A 64 -13.08 33.61 12.27
CA ARG A 64 -12.32 32.59 13.00
C ARG A 64 -12.40 31.27 12.24
N PHE A 65 -11.25 30.64 12.02
CA PHE A 65 -11.16 29.34 11.34
C PHE A 65 -11.85 28.22 12.15
N PRO A 66 -12.53 27.24 11.53
CA PRO A 66 -12.82 27.14 10.10
C PRO A 66 -14.01 28.02 9.68
N ARG A 67 -13.88 28.74 8.54
CA ARG A 67 -14.97 29.58 8.00
C ARG A 67 -16.23 28.79 7.63
N PHE A 68 -16.05 27.52 7.27
CA PHE A 68 -17.09 26.62 6.75
C PHE A 68 -17.88 25.86 7.83
N SER A 69 -17.59 26.08 9.11
CA SER A 69 -18.41 25.55 10.21
C SER A 69 -18.37 26.46 11.43
N GLN A 70 -19.47 27.18 11.70
CA GLN A 70 -19.62 28.07 12.85
C GLN A 70 -19.55 27.30 14.17
N GLY A 71 -20.12 26.08 14.21
CA GLY A 71 -20.04 25.20 15.39
C GLY A 71 -18.60 24.85 15.77
N LEU A 72 -17.73 24.63 14.79
CA LEU A 72 -16.29 24.47 15.04
C LEU A 72 -15.61 25.81 15.32
N ALA A 73 -15.92 26.90 14.60
CA ALA A 73 -15.30 28.21 14.79
C ALA A 73 -15.52 28.80 16.20
N GLN A 74 -16.64 28.45 16.84
CA GLN A 74 -16.98 28.84 18.21
C GLN A 74 -16.19 28.07 19.28
N ASP A 75 -15.64 26.88 18.97
CA ASP A 75 -14.89 26.05 19.92
C ASP A 75 -13.68 26.83 20.51
N PRO A 76 -13.58 27.01 21.84
CA PRO A 76 -12.50 27.76 22.48
C PRO A 76 -11.21 26.93 22.68
N THR A 77 -11.16 25.70 22.18
CA THR A 77 -10.08 24.74 22.40
C THR A 77 -9.30 24.44 21.12
N THR A 78 -8.09 23.90 21.29
CA THR A 78 -7.22 23.42 20.20
C THR A 78 -7.87 22.32 19.33
N ARG A 79 -8.92 21.64 19.82
CA ARG A 79 -9.76 20.72 19.04
C ARG A 79 -10.30 21.37 17.75
N ARG A 80 -10.63 22.66 17.80
CA ARG A 80 -11.06 23.50 16.66
C ARG A 80 -10.15 23.39 15.45
N ILE A 81 -8.84 23.48 15.68
CA ILE A 81 -7.82 23.50 14.62
C ILE A 81 -7.75 22.12 13.97
N TRP A 82 -7.70 21.06 14.78
CA TRP A 82 -7.63 19.69 14.30
C TRP A 82 -8.88 19.25 13.52
N PHE A 83 -10.10 19.54 14.01
CA PHE A 83 -11.31 19.24 13.24
C PHE A 83 -11.43 20.11 11.99
N GLY A 84 -11.10 21.40 12.07
CA GLY A 84 -11.09 22.30 10.90
C GLY A 84 -10.07 21.90 9.81
N ILE A 85 -9.04 21.10 10.14
CA ILE A 85 -8.17 20.45 9.16
C ILE A 85 -8.78 19.13 8.68
N ALA A 86 -9.36 18.32 9.57
CA ALA A 86 -9.92 17.01 9.22
C ALA A 86 -11.17 17.08 8.32
N THR A 87 -12.05 18.07 8.50
CA THR A 87 -13.31 18.20 7.74
C THR A 87 -13.24 19.23 6.60
N VAL A 88 -12.06 19.76 6.26
CA VAL A 88 -11.89 20.76 5.18
C VAL A 88 -12.33 20.25 3.80
N HIS A 89 -12.30 18.93 3.59
CA HIS A 89 -12.77 18.26 2.36
C HIS A 89 -14.08 17.47 2.54
N ASP A 90 -14.68 17.46 3.74
CA ASP A 90 -16.05 16.92 3.94
C ASP A 90 -17.07 18.00 3.55
N PHE A 91 -17.12 18.34 2.26
CA PHE A 91 -17.88 19.48 1.74
C PHE A 91 -19.39 19.38 2.02
N GLU A 92 -19.92 18.16 2.19
CA GLU A 92 -21.32 17.91 2.58
C GLU A 92 -21.62 18.35 4.01
N SER A 93 -20.61 18.41 4.90
CA SER A 93 -20.74 18.86 6.28
C SER A 93 -20.44 20.35 6.48
N HIS A 94 -20.42 21.15 5.41
CA HIS A 94 -20.13 22.59 5.47
C HIS A 94 -21.41 23.40 5.60
N ASP A 95 -21.39 24.45 6.43
CA ASP A 95 -22.54 25.33 6.63
C ASP A 95 -22.99 25.96 5.30
N ASP A 96 -24.31 26.03 5.09
CA ASP A 96 -24.95 26.57 3.88
C ASP A 96 -24.43 25.98 2.55
N ILE A 97 -24.08 24.68 2.54
CA ILE A 97 -23.79 23.95 1.29
C ILE A 97 -25.10 23.58 0.56
N THR A 98 -25.11 23.77 -0.76
CA THR A 98 -26.17 23.30 -1.66
C THR A 98 -25.59 22.24 -2.60
N GLU A 99 -26.42 21.36 -3.15
CA GLU A 99 -25.97 20.33 -4.10
C GLU A 99 -25.17 20.93 -5.27
N GLU A 100 -25.66 22.01 -5.89
CA GLU A 100 -24.96 22.70 -6.97
C GLU A 100 -23.54 23.14 -6.55
N ARG A 101 -23.41 23.70 -5.34
CA ARG A 101 -22.14 24.19 -4.80
C ARG A 101 -21.20 23.05 -4.41
N LEU A 102 -21.73 21.93 -3.94
CA LEU A 102 -20.98 20.70 -3.65
C LEU A 102 -20.31 20.17 -4.93
N TYR A 103 -21.08 19.95 -5.99
CA TYR A 103 -20.54 19.49 -7.28
C TYR A 103 -19.54 20.49 -7.88
N GLN A 104 -19.81 21.81 -7.81
CA GLN A 104 -18.88 22.84 -8.31
C GLN A 104 -17.56 22.89 -7.52
N ASN A 105 -17.60 22.77 -6.19
CA ASN A 105 -16.39 22.70 -5.36
C ASN A 105 -15.54 21.48 -5.73
N ILE A 106 -16.16 20.29 -5.81
CA ILE A 106 -15.49 19.02 -6.16
C ILE A 106 -14.85 19.11 -7.56
N PHE A 107 -15.56 19.68 -8.53
CA PHE A 107 -15.05 19.85 -9.90
C PHE A 107 -13.79 20.74 -9.95
N ALA A 108 -13.78 21.85 -9.21
CA ALA A 108 -12.60 22.70 -9.08
C ALA A 108 -11.45 21.98 -8.33
N SER A 109 -11.75 21.18 -7.30
CA SER A 109 -10.77 20.34 -6.60
C SER A 109 -10.14 19.28 -7.53
N HIS A 110 -10.90 18.69 -8.46
CA HIS A 110 -10.34 17.78 -9.47
C HIS A 110 -9.31 18.48 -10.38
N PHE A 111 -9.59 19.70 -10.86
CA PHE A 111 -8.62 20.50 -11.61
C PHE A 111 -7.37 20.85 -10.79
N GLY A 112 -7.53 21.17 -9.50
CA GLY A 112 -6.42 21.37 -8.57
C GLY A 112 -5.54 20.12 -8.42
N GLN A 113 -6.15 18.95 -8.26
CA GLN A 113 -5.43 17.68 -8.15
C GLN A 113 -4.71 17.30 -9.45
N LEU A 114 -5.32 17.52 -10.62
CA LEU A 114 -4.67 17.33 -11.91
C LEU A 114 -3.46 18.26 -12.07
N ALA A 115 -3.59 19.53 -11.68
CA ALA A 115 -2.47 20.46 -11.71
C ALA A 115 -1.29 19.99 -10.85
N ILE A 116 -1.55 19.42 -9.66
CA ILE A 116 -0.51 18.85 -8.78
C ILE A 116 0.18 17.64 -9.46
N ILE A 117 -0.58 16.76 -10.11
CA ILE A 117 -0.03 15.58 -10.82
C ILE A 117 0.87 16.02 -11.99
N PHE A 118 0.44 16.99 -12.79
CA PHE A 118 1.25 17.54 -13.88
C PHE A 118 2.50 18.27 -13.38
N LEU A 119 2.40 19.02 -12.28
CA LEU A 119 3.54 19.71 -11.66
C LEU A 119 4.57 18.72 -11.07
N TRP A 120 4.10 17.66 -10.41
CA TRP A 120 4.96 16.57 -9.92
C TRP A 120 5.70 15.87 -11.06
N THR A 121 4.98 15.55 -12.16
CA THR A 121 5.58 14.90 -13.33
C THR A 121 6.57 15.81 -14.05
N SER A 122 6.25 17.10 -14.16
CA SER A 122 7.16 18.16 -14.62
C SER A 122 8.43 18.24 -13.78
N GLY A 123 8.31 18.20 -12.44
CA GLY A 123 9.43 18.19 -11.51
C GLY A 123 10.34 16.97 -11.66
N ASN A 124 9.77 15.78 -11.87
CA ASN A 124 10.55 14.56 -12.13
C ASN A 124 11.40 14.69 -13.40
N LEU A 125 10.80 15.16 -14.51
CA LEU A 125 11.51 15.40 -15.77
C LEU A 125 12.60 16.46 -15.60
N PHE A 126 12.28 17.59 -14.95
CA PHE A 126 13.21 18.70 -14.73
C PHE A 126 14.44 18.29 -13.91
N HIS A 127 14.27 17.58 -12.79
CA HIS A 127 15.41 17.15 -11.96
C HIS A 127 16.32 16.17 -12.68
N VAL A 128 15.77 15.26 -13.50
CA VAL A 128 16.58 14.34 -14.30
C VAL A 128 17.29 15.07 -15.46
N ALA A 129 16.63 16.02 -16.13
CA ALA A 129 17.23 16.83 -17.18
C ALA A 129 18.36 17.75 -16.68
N TRP A 130 18.26 18.26 -15.45
CA TRP A 130 19.22 19.21 -14.87
C TRP A 130 20.33 18.57 -14.03
N GLN A 131 20.02 17.48 -13.30
CA GLN A 131 20.90 16.88 -12.30
C GLN A 131 21.06 15.36 -12.45
N GLY A 132 20.36 14.76 -13.41
CA GLY A 132 20.44 13.33 -13.73
C GLY A 132 21.61 13.00 -14.65
N ASN A 133 21.68 11.73 -15.04
CA ASN A 133 22.66 11.18 -15.97
C ASN A 133 21.97 10.47 -17.15
N PHE A 134 20.82 10.99 -17.61
CA PHE A 134 19.97 10.33 -18.59
C PHE A 134 20.70 10.02 -19.90
N GLU A 135 21.39 10.98 -20.50
CA GLU A 135 22.17 10.76 -21.73
C GLU A 135 23.26 9.70 -21.56
N SER A 136 23.96 9.67 -20.41
CA SER A 136 24.96 8.63 -20.12
C SER A 136 24.32 7.26 -19.90
N TRP A 137 23.15 7.21 -19.25
CA TRP A 137 22.38 5.98 -19.05
C TRP A 137 21.81 5.44 -20.36
N VAL A 138 21.43 6.32 -21.30
CA VAL A 138 20.97 5.95 -22.65
C VAL A 138 22.06 5.25 -23.46
N GLN A 139 23.34 5.52 -23.20
CA GLN A 139 24.48 4.82 -23.85
C GLN A 139 24.81 3.46 -23.19
N ASP A 140 24.62 3.33 -21.88
CA ASP A 140 24.82 2.07 -21.14
C ASP A 140 23.74 1.87 -20.05
N PRO A 141 22.56 1.37 -20.42
CA PRO A 141 21.43 1.18 -19.50
C PRO A 141 21.66 0.15 -18.39
N LEU A 142 22.68 -0.72 -18.54
CA LEU A 142 22.89 -1.89 -17.68
C LEU A 142 23.88 -1.60 -16.54
N HIS A 143 24.93 -0.81 -16.79
CA HIS A 143 25.96 -0.53 -15.77
C HIS A 143 25.83 0.87 -15.16
N VAL A 144 25.32 1.86 -15.91
CA VAL A 144 25.05 3.20 -15.36
C VAL A 144 23.85 3.13 -14.42
N ARG A 145 23.94 3.77 -13.26
CA ARG A 145 22.83 3.83 -12.29
C ARG A 145 22.06 5.14 -12.46
N PRO A 146 20.73 5.10 -12.61
CA PRO A 146 19.94 6.29 -12.93
C PRO A 146 19.85 7.24 -11.73
N ILE A 147 20.16 8.52 -11.93
CA ILE A 147 20.15 9.55 -10.87
C ILE A 147 18.79 10.23 -10.79
N ALA A 148 18.27 10.38 -9.56
CA ALA A 148 17.02 11.09 -9.29
C ALA A 148 17.19 12.61 -9.30
N HIS A 149 18.12 13.10 -8.47
CA HIS A 149 18.42 14.52 -8.25
C HIS A 149 19.71 14.65 -7.41
N ALA A 150 20.29 15.85 -7.36
CA ALA A 150 21.39 16.16 -6.45
C ALA A 150 20.90 16.37 -5.00
N ILE A 151 21.74 16.06 -4.02
CA ILE A 151 21.43 16.28 -2.59
C ILE A 151 22.16 17.54 -2.11
N TRP A 152 21.44 18.41 -1.42
CA TRP A 152 22.01 19.58 -0.74
C TRP A 152 21.59 19.57 0.73
N ASP A 153 22.41 18.94 1.58
CA ASP A 153 22.22 18.90 3.03
C ASP A 153 23.50 19.36 3.74
N PRO A 154 23.52 20.54 4.39
CA PRO A 154 24.70 21.07 5.06
C PRO A 154 25.08 20.30 6.34
N HIS A 155 24.27 19.33 6.80
CA HIS A 155 24.59 18.49 7.95
C HIS A 155 25.42 17.25 7.56
N PHE A 156 25.66 16.99 6.27
CA PHE A 156 26.47 15.86 5.81
C PHE A 156 27.97 16.10 6.10
N GLY A 157 28.54 15.33 7.02
CA GLY A 157 29.99 15.26 7.20
C GLY A 157 30.69 14.63 5.99
N GLN A 158 31.96 14.96 5.77
CA GLN A 158 32.74 14.54 4.60
C GLN A 158 32.64 13.05 4.22
N PRO A 159 32.66 12.07 5.15
CA PRO A 159 32.47 10.66 4.79
C PRO A 159 31.09 10.34 4.19
N ALA A 160 30.05 11.11 4.55
CA ALA A 160 28.74 11.02 3.91
C ALA A 160 28.76 11.67 2.51
N VAL A 161 29.51 12.75 2.31
CA VAL A 161 29.70 13.38 0.99
C VAL A 161 30.32 12.40 -0.01
N GLU A 162 31.39 11.73 0.41
CA GLU A 162 32.04 10.66 -0.36
C GLU A 162 31.12 9.43 -0.55
N ALA A 163 30.39 9.03 0.50
CA ALA A 163 29.45 7.91 0.42
C ALA A 163 28.18 8.19 -0.41
N PHE A 164 27.92 9.43 -0.85
CA PHE A 164 26.77 9.79 -1.70
C PHE A 164 27.17 10.38 -3.06
N THR A 165 28.46 10.66 -3.28
CA THR A 165 29.01 10.99 -4.60
C THR A 165 29.22 9.70 -5.40
N ARG A 166 28.23 9.32 -6.21
CA ARG A 166 28.16 8.00 -6.90
C ARG A 166 27.51 8.08 -8.28
N GLY A 167 27.52 6.97 -9.01
CA GLY A 167 26.85 6.87 -10.32
C GLY A 167 27.52 7.67 -11.44
N GLY A 168 28.82 8.00 -11.27
CA GLY A 168 29.57 8.88 -12.18
C GLY A 168 29.40 10.38 -11.93
N ALA A 169 28.57 10.78 -10.97
CA ALA A 169 28.39 12.19 -10.62
C ALA A 169 29.62 12.79 -9.93
N LEU A 170 29.88 14.08 -10.21
CA LEU A 170 30.92 14.89 -9.54
C LEU A 170 30.51 15.41 -8.15
N GLY A 171 29.35 14.96 -7.62
CA GLY A 171 28.88 15.36 -6.31
C GLY A 171 27.72 14.51 -5.78
N LEU A 172 27.20 14.94 -4.63
CA LEU A 172 26.09 14.34 -3.89
C LEU A 172 24.84 14.06 -4.73
N VAL A 173 24.45 12.78 -4.88
CA VAL A 173 23.25 12.39 -5.65
C VAL A 173 22.43 11.26 -5.01
N ASN A 174 21.12 11.26 -5.27
CA ASN A 174 20.25 10.11 -5.03
C ASN A 174 20.13 9.25 -6.29
N ILE A 175 20.18 7.93 -6.14
CA ILE A 175 19.79 6.98 -7.20
C ILE A 175 18.26 6.88 -7.22
N THR A 176 17.64 6.85 -8.41
CA THR A 176 16.20 6.61 -8.55
C THR A 176 15.88 5.12 -8.66
N TYR A 177 14.71 4.74 -8.13
CA TYR A 177 14.11 3.40 -8.26
C TYR A 177 12.67 3.49 -8.77
N SER A 178 12.33 4.55 -9.51
CA SER A 178 10.98 4.84 -10.00
C SER A 178 10.68 4.33 -11.42
N GLY A 179 11.66 3.72 -12.10
CA GLY A 179 11.52 3.21 -13.47
C GLY A 179 11.38 4.28 -14.56
N VAL A 180 11.49 5.57 -14.23
CA VAL A 180 11.25 6.66 -15.19
C VAL A 180 12.31 6.72 -16.30
N TYR A 181 13.56 6.33 -16.04
CA TYR A 181 14.59 6.24 -17.08
C TYR A 181 14.23 5.18 -18.13
N GLN A 182 13.91 3.96 -17.67
CA GLN A 182 13.46 2.86 -18.53
C GLN A 182 12.20 3.23 -19.32
N TRP A 183 11.21 3.86 -18.68
CA TRP A 183 9.98 4.32 -19.34
C TRP A 183 10.27 5.37 -20.42
N TRP A 184 10.95 6.47 -20.08
CA TRP A 184 11.24 7.58 -21.00
C TRP A 184 12.11 7.15 -22.19
N TYR A 185 13.07 6.26 -21.96
CA TYR A 185 13.87 5.65 -23.02
C TYR A 185 13.04 4.72 -23.91
N THR A 186 12.13 3.92 -23.36
CA THR A 186 11.25 3.04 -24.15
C THR A 186 10.35 3.84 -25.09
N ILE A 187 9.86 5.01 -24.66
CA ILE A 187 9.01 5.91 -25.47
C ILE A 187 9.80 6.87 -26.38
N GLY A 188 11.10 6.67 -26.54
CA GLY A 188 11.92 7.36 -27.54
C GLY A 188 12.61 8.66 -27.10
N LEU A 189 12.57 9.05 -25.82
CA LEU A 189 13.35 10.18 -25.32
C LEU A 189 14.84 9.78 -25.22
N ARG A 190 15.75 10.67 -25.59
CA ARG A 190 17.20 10.39 -25.73
C ARG A 190 18.09 11.47 -25.11
N THR A 191 17.65 12.73 -25.11
CA THR A 191 18.45 13.87 -24.62
C THR A 191 17.85 14.51 -23.36
N ASN A 192 18.66 15.31 -22.67
CA ASN A 192 18.21 16.18 -21.59
C ASN A 192 17.31 17.30 -22.12
N GLU A 193 17.45 17.70 -23.39
CA GLU A 193 16.56 18.66 -24.06
C GLU A 193 15.13 18.09 -24.20
N ASP A 194 14.97 16.82 -24.61
CA ASP A 194 13.68 16.14 -24.66
C ASP A 194 12.94 16.23 -23.31
N LEU A 195 13.66 15.88 -22.24
CA LEU A 195 13.14 15.89 -20.87
C LEU A 195 12.77 17.31 -20.41
N TYR A 196 13.64 18.29 -20.68
CA TYR A 196 13.41 19.69 -20.31
C TYR A 196 12.21 20.30 -21.04
N THR A 197 12.06 20.04 -22.34
CA THR A 197 10.89 20.45 -23.13
C THR A 197 9.61 19.80 -22.59
N GLY A 198 9.65 18.51 -22.27
CA GLY A 198 8.54 17.79 -21.61
C GLY A 198 8.18 18.39 -20.25
N ALA A 199 9.17 18.77 -19.44
CA ALA A 199 8.95 19.42 -18.15
C ALA A 199 8.21 20.77 -18.30
N LEU A 200 8.65 21.64 -19.23
CA LEU A 200 8.00 22.91 -19.51
C LEU A 200 6.57 22.75 -20.06
N PHE A 201 6.34 21.74 -20.91
CA PHE A 201 5.01 21.41 -21.44
C PHE A 201 4.04 20.99 -20.32
N LEU A 202 4.46 20.10 -19.40
CA LEU A 202 3.63 19.69 -18.27
C LEU A 202 3.42 20.82 -17.24
N LEU A 203 4.39 21.73 -17.07
CA LEU A 203 4.23 22.93 -16.26
C LEU A 203 3.15 23.88 -16.85
N LEU A 204 3.14 24.04 -18.17
CA LEU A 204 2.09 24.79 -18.87
C LEU A 204 0.71 24.14 -18.72
N ILE A 205 0.60 22.82 -18.85
CA ILE A 205 -0.66 22.09 -18.62
C ILE A 205 -1.12 22.19 -17.17
N SER A 206 -0.20 22.17 -16.20
CA SER A 206 -0.52 22.41 -14.79
C SER A 206 -1.14 23.81 -14.57
N ALA A 207 -0.52 24.85 -15.16
CA ALA A 207 -1.06 26.21 -15.11
C ALA A 207 -2.43 26.35 -15.80
N ILE A 208 -2.61 25.72 -16.97
CA ILE A 208 -3.91 25.68 -17.69
C ILE A 208 -4.97 24.98 -16.83
N SER A 209 -4.62 23.89 -16.14
CA SER A 209 -5.54 23.15 -15.26
C SER A 209 -6.04 24.01 -14.10
N LEU A 210 -5.14 24.78 -13.46
CA LEU A 210 -5.53 25.74 -12.40
C LEU A 210 -6.44 26.85 -12.94
N ILE A 211 -6.13 27.39 -14.14
CA ILE A 211 -6.95 28.42 -14.79
C ILE A 211 -8.33 27.87 -15.15
N ALA A 212 -8.44 26.63 -15.64
CA ALA A 212 -9.72 25.98 -15.95
C ALA A 212 -10.57 25.76 -14.68
N GLY A 213 -9.97 25.25 -13.60
CA GLY A 213 -10.64 25.11 -12.31
C GLY A 213 -11.15 26.45 -11.75
N TRP A 214 -10.34 27.51 -11.83
CA TRP A 214 -10.76 28.86 -11.46
C TRP A 214 -11.85 29.43 -12.38
N LEU A 215 -11.77 29.16 -13.69
CA LEU A 215 -12.73 29.64 -14.69
C LEU A 215 -14.12 29.05 -14.44
N HIS A 216 -14.23 27.75 -14.17
CA HIS A 216 -15.50 27.09 -13.89
C HIS A 216 -16.12 27.44 -12.53
N LEU A 217 -15.42 28.17 -11.66
CA LEU A 217 -16.00 28.82 -10.48
C LEU A 217 -16.57 30.21 -10.77
N GLN A 218 -16.22 30.84 -11.90
CA GLN A 218 -16.73 32.17 -12.26
C GLN A 218 -18.22 32.10 -12.65
N PRO A 219 -19.07 33.06 -12.24
CA PRO A 219 -20.53 32.98 -12.40
C PRO A 219 -21.05 32.67 -13.81
N LYS A 220 -20.31 33.06 -14.86
CA LYS A 220 -20.68 32.81 -16.27
C LYS A 220 -20.40 31.37 -16.76
N TRP A 221 -19.49 30.64 -16.11
CA TRP A 221 -18.94 29.37 -16.62
C TRP A 221 -19.15 28.17 -15.68
N LYS A 222 -19.98 28.37 -14.65
CA LYS A 222 -20.42 27.35 -13.70
C LYS A 222 -21.28 26.28 -14.38
N PRO A 223 -20.94 24.98 -14.28
CA PRO A 223 -21.83 23.90 -14.73
C PRO A 223 -23.02 23.74 -13.77
N SER A 224 -24.18 23.35 -14.31
CA SER A 224 -25.39 23.02 -13.57
C SER A 224 -25.36 21.58 -13.04
N VAL A 225 -26.18 21.26 -12.02
CA VAL A 225 -26.35 19.89 -11.51
C VAL A 225 -26.76 18.91 -12.62
N SER A 226 -27.60 19.35 -13.56
CA SER A 226 -28.01 18.54 -14.73
C SER A 226 -26.86 18.18 -15.68
N TRP A 227 -25.78 18.97 -15.72
CA TRP A 227 -24.57 18.62 -16.44
C TRP A 227 -23.79 17.54 -15.70
N PHE A 228 -23.60 17.69 -14.38
CA PHE A 228 -22.90 16.71 -13.55
C PHE A 228 -23.58 15.34 -13.51
N LYS A 229 -24.91 15.30 -13.50
CA LYS A 229 -25.73 14.06 -13.49
C LYS A 229 -26.00 13.47 -14.89
N ASN A 230 -25.45 14.04 -15.97
CA ASN A 230 -25.58 13.45 -17.32
C ASN A 230 -24.57 12.30 -17.50
N ALA A 231 -24.93 11.14 -16.96
CA ALA A 231 -24.05 9.97 -16.93
C ALA A 231 -23.78 9.39 -18.33
N GLU A 232 -24.80 9.29 -19.21
CA GLU A 232 -24.66 8.81 -20.58
C GLU A 232 -23.65 9.64 -21.40
N SER A 233 -23.77 10.97 -21.38
CA SER A 233 -22.83 11.84 -22.08
C SER A 233 -21.41 11.73 -21.50
N ARG A 234 -21.28 11.68 -20.16
CA ARG A 234 -19.99 11.55 -19.48
C ARG A 234 -19.29 10.23 -19.85
N LEU A 235 -20.02 9.11 -19.87
CA LEU A 235 -19.46 7.82 -20.29
C LEU A 235 -19.05 7.82 -21.76
N ASN A 236 -19.89 8.30 -22.68
CA ASN A 236 -19.54 8.35 -24.11
C ASN A 236 -18.25 9.15 -24.35
N HIS A 237 -18.12 10.35 -23.77
CA HIS A 237 -16.91 11.19 -23.92
C HIS A 237 -15.68 10.62 -23.23
N HIS A 238 -15.83 9.93 -22.08
CA HIS A 238 -14.69 9.30 -21.40
C HIS A 238 -14.21 8.04 -22.12
N LEU A 239 -15.13 7.21 -22.64
CA LEU A 239 -14.81 6.00 -23.39
C LEU A 239 -14.22 6.36 -24.76
N SER A 240 -14.96 7.11 -25.60
CA SER A 240 -14.48 7.44 -26.95
C SER A 240 -13.33 8.44 -26.95
N GLY A 241 -13.42 9.52 -26.17
CA GLY A 241 -12.41 10.59 -26.12
C GLY A 241 -11.23 10.24 -25.22
N LEU A 242 -11.44 10.17 -23.91
CA LEU A 242 -10.36 10.04 -22.93
C LEU A 242 -9.61 8.69 -22.99
N PHE A 243 -10.24 7.61 -23.45
CA PHE A 243 -9.56 6.32 -23.67
C PHE A 243 -9.32 6.03 -25.16
N GLY A 244 -10.35 6.11 -26.00
CA GLY A 244 -10.24 5.81 -27.43
C GLY A 244 -9.26 6.71 -28.19
N VAL A 245 -9.54 8.02 -28.25
CA VAL A 245 -8.68 9.00 -28.96
C VAL A 245 -7.29 9.10 -28.30
N SER A 246 -7.20 9.04 -26.97
CA SER A 246 -5.89 9.05 -26.29
C SER A 246 -5.05 7.80 -26.60
N SER A 247 -5.63 6.60 -26.68
CA SER A 247 -4.90 5.39 -27.07
C SER A 247 -4.54 5.39 -28.56
N LEU A 248 -5.36 6.01 -29.42
CA LEU A 248 -5.03 6.22 -30.84
C LEU A 248 -3.86 7.19 -31.00
N ALA A 249 -3.87 8.32 -30.27
CA ALA A 249 -2.76 9.27 -30.26
C ALA A 249 -1.48 8.67 -29.68
N TRP A 250 -1.58 7.82 -28.66
CA TRP A 250 -0.45 7.07 -28.12
C TRP A 250 0.08 6.02 -29.10
N THR A 251 -0.79 5.39 -29.90
CA THR A 251 -0.36 4.52 -31.01
C THR A 251 0.50 5.31 -32.00
N GLY A 252 0.05 6.49 -32.42
CA GLY A 252 0.84 7.38 -33.29
C GLY A 252 2.21 7.70 -32.67
N HIS A 253 2.25 8.14 -31.42
CA HIS A 253 3.52 8.39 -30.73
C HIS A 253 4.46 7.16 -30.69
N LEU A 254 3.92 5.94 -30.48
CA LEU A 254 4.73 4.73 -30.52
C LEU A 254 5.25 4.41 -31.93
N VAL A 255 4.41 4.56 -32.95
CA VAL A 255 4.74 4.28 -34.37
C VAL A 255 5.70 5.32 -34.97
N ASP A 256 5.45 6.60 -34.71
CA ASP A 256 6.13 7.73 -35.35
C ASP A 256 7.36 8.23 -34.56
N VAL A 257 7.50 7.89 -33.27
CA VAL A 257 8.62 8.37 -32.43
C VAL A 257 9.32 7.23 -31.70
N ALA A 258 8.61 6.38 -30.94
CA ALA A 258 9.26 5.38 -30.09
C ALA A 258 9.95 4.26 -30.88
N ILE A 259 9.27 3.73 -31.92
CA ILE A 259 9.81 2.69 -32.79
C ILE A 259 11.03 3.19 -33.58
N PRO A 260 10.98 4.33 -34.32
CA PRO A 260 12.16 4.93 -34.95
C PRO A 260 13.31 5.16 -33.95
N ALA A 261 13.05 5.74 -32.78
CA ALA A 261 14.07 5.95 -31.76
C ALA A 261 14.65 4.64 -31.18
N SER A 262 13.91 3.53 -31.23
CA SER A 262 14.41 2.18 -30.88
C SER A 262 15.27 1.55 -31.97
N ARG A 263 15.20 2.07 -33.21
CA ARG A 263 16.02 1.67 -34.37
C ARG A 263 17.16 2.65 -34.67
N GLY A 264 17.43 3.59 -33.75
CA GLY A 264 18.47 4.61 -33.89
C GLY A 264 18.13 5.81 -34.78
N GLU A 265 16.87 5.93 -35.22
CA GLU A 265 16.40 7.04 -36.04
C GLU A 265 15.91 8.22 -35.15
N TYR A 266 16.25 9.45 -35.54
CA TYR A 266 15.91 10.64 -34.77
C TYR A 266 14.69 11.37 -35.36
N VAL A 267 13.52 11.14 -34.76
CA VAL A 267 12.27 11.81 -35.14
C VAL A 267 11.80 12.74 -34.01
N ARG A 268 11.60 14.02 -34.33
CA ARG A 268 11.19 15.11 -33.42
C ARG A 268 10.33 16.14 -34.18
N TRP A 269 9.78 17.11 -33.46
CA TRP A 269 8.86 18.15 -34.01
C TRP A 269 9.38 18.93 -35.24
N ASN A 270 10.69 18.92 -35.50
CA ASN A 270 11.31 19.59 -36.64
C ASN A 270 11.44 18.71 -37.91
N ASN A 271 11.20 17.40 -37.85
CA ASN A 271 11.26 16.49 -39.01
C ASN A 271 10.15 15.40 -39.02
N PHE A 272 9.27 15.37 -38.01
CA PHE A 272 8.15 14.42 -37.87
C PHE A 272 7.23 14.35 -39.11
N LEU A 273 7.09 15.45 -39.87
CA LEU A 273 6.25 15.49 -41.07
C LEU A 273 6.96 15.01 -42.34
N ASP A 274 8.29 14.87 -42.30
CA ASP A 274 9.13 14.52 -43.46
C ASP A 274 9.63 13.06 -43.40
N VAL A 275 9.64 12.45 -42.20
CA VAL A 275 10.04 11.04 -41.99
C VAL A 275 8.80 10.15 -42.02
N LEU A 276 8.81 9.12 -42.88
CA LEU A 276 7.73 8.12 -42.93
C LEU A 276 7.98 7.01 -41.88
N PRO A 277 7.00 6.66 -41.02
CA PRO A 277 7.16 5.59 -40.02
C PRO A 277 7.25 4.18 -40.64
N HIS A 278 6.84 4.03 -41.90
CA HIS A 278 6.89 2.80 -42.67
C HIS A 278 7.27 3.12 -44.12
N PRO A 279 8.14 2.34 -44.81
CA PRO A 279 8.64 2.68 -46.15
C PRO A 279 7.56 2.87 -47.24
N GLN A 280 6.37 2.31 -47.06
CA GLN A 280 5.23 2.43 -47.99
C GLN A 280 4.19 3.49 -47.55
N GLY A 281 4.47 4.23 -46.47
CA GLY A 281 3.57 5.24 -45.90
C GLY A 281 2.16 4.70 -45.60
N LEU A 282 1.15 5.52 -45.87
CA LEU A 282 -0.27 5.17 -45.69
C LEU A 282 -0.88 4.40 -46.87
N GLY A 283 -0.12 4.05 -47.92
CA GLY A 283 -0.62 3.32 -49.09
C GLY A 283 -1.29 1.98 -48.75
N PRO A 284 -0.63 1.09 -47.96
CA PRO A 284 -1.20 -0.17 -47.51
C PRO A 284 -2.48 -0.02 -46.67
N LEU A 285 -2.64 1.07 -45.91
CA LEU A 285 -3.85 1.35 -45.14
C LEU A 285 -5.06 1.52 -46.05
N PHE A 286 -4.96 2.40 -47.05
CA PHE A 286 -6.06 2.70 -47.97
C PHE A 286 -6.34 1.58 -49.00
N THR A 287 -5.32 0.80 -49.38
CA THR A 287 -5.49 -0.39 -50.24
C THR A 287 -5.97 -1.64 -49.49
N SER A 288 -6.22 -1.54 -48.17
CA SER A 288 -6.60 -2.65 -47.29
C SER A 288 -5.57 -3.80 -47.20
N GLN A 289 -4.29 -3.50 -47.47
CA GLN A 289 -3.17 -4.44 -47.41
C GLN A 289 -2.41 -4.32 -46.07
N TRP A 290 -3.17 -4.31 -44.96
CA TRP A 290 -2.63 -4.00 -43.63
C TRP A 290 -1.58 -5.00 -43.13
N ASN A 291 -1.55 -6.21 -43.69
CA ASN A 291 -0.53 -7.21 -43.39
C ASN A 291 0.90 -6.75 -43.73
N LEU A 292 1.07 -5.78 -44.63
CA LEU A 292 2.38 -5.21 -44.97
C LEU A 292 3.03 -4.51 -43.75
N TYR A 293 2.25 -3.87 -42.88
CA TYR A 293 2.74 -3.19 -41.67
C TYR A 293 3.29 -4.13 -40.58
N ALA A 294 3.07 -5.44 -40.72
CA ALA A 294 3.57 -6.49 -39.84
C ALA A 294 4.77 -7.27 -40.41
N GLN A 295 5.19 -6.96 -41.64
CA GLN A 295 6.30 -7.67 -42.31
C GLN A 295 7.65 -7.10 -41.88
N ASN A 296 8.66 -7.99 -41.81
CA ASN A 296 10.01 -7.67 -41.37
C ASN A 296 10.03 -7.01 -39.96
N PRO A 297 9.66 -7.75 -38.90
CA PRO A 297 9.82 -7.30 -37.51
C PRO A 297 11.30 -7.18 -37.13
N ASP A 298 11.58 -6.52 -36.01
CA ASP A 298 12.93 -6.45 -35.45
C ASP A 298 13.47 -7.85 -35.13
N SER A 299 14.74 -8.10 -35.47
CA SER A 299 15.34 -9.44 -35.36
C SER A 299 15.62 -9.83 -33.90
N GLY A 300 15.77 -11.13 -33.63
CA GLY A 300 16.24 -11.61 -32.33
C GLY A 300 17.66 -11.14 -31.94
N SER A 301 18.39 -10.57 -32.90
CA SER A 301 19.71 -9.95 -32.75
C SER A 301 19.67 -8.41 -32.79
N HIS A 302 18.48 -7.79 -32.71
CA HIS A 302 18.34 -6.34 -32.69
C HIS A 302 19.00 -5.71 -31.46
N ILE A 303 19.76 -4.63 -31.67
CA ILE A 303 20.36 -3.83 -30.61
C ILE A 303 19.55 -2.54 -30.45
N PHE A 304 18.73 -2.51 -29.40
CA PHE A 304 17.78 -1.45 -29.11
C PHE A 304 18.48 -0.09 -28.98
N GLY A 305 17.97 0.91 -29.70
CA GLY A 305 18.57 2.23 -29.87
C GLY A 305 19.47 2.35 -31.11
N THR A 306 19.60 1.30 -31.94
CA THR A 306 20.47 1.29 -33.13
C THR A 306 19.78 0.61 -34.32
N SER A 307 20.29 0.82 -35.54
CA SER A 307 19.77 0.15 -36.74
C SER A 307 20.28 -1.30 -36.92
N GLN A 308 21.11 -1.81 -36.00
CA GLN A 308 21.68 -3.15 -36.12
C GLN A 308 20.63 -4.22 -35.80
N GLY A 309 20.25 -5.00 -36.82
CA GLY A 309 19.20 -6.02 -36.71
C GLY A 309 17.77 -5.46 -36.65
N ALA A 310 17.59 -4.17 -36.95
CA ALA A 310 16.29 -3.49 -36.97
C ALA A 310 15.42 -3.96 -38.14
N GLY A 311 14.11 -4.02 -37.91
CA GLY A 311 13.10 -4.32 -38.90
C GLY A 311 12.46 -3.06 -39.51
N THR A 312 11.38 -3.26 -40.25
CA THR A 312 10.53 -2.18 -40.79
C THR A 312 9.09 -2.26 -40.32
N ALA A 313 8.64 -3.35 -39.69
CA ALA A 313 7.29 -3.47 -39.15
C ALA A 313 6.96 -2.35 -38.14
N ILE A 314 5.70 -1.94 -38.07
CA ILE A 314 5.19 -0.96 -37.10
C ILE A 314 4.08 -1.52 -36.20
N LEU A 315 3.40 -2.59 -36.63
CA LEU A 315 2.30 -3.23 -35.91
C LEU A 315 2.49 -4.75 -35.99
N THR A 316 2.77 -5.41 -34.87
CA THR A 316 3.03 -6.87 -34.84
C THR A 316 2.20 -7.58 -33.77
N LEU A 317 2.32 -8.90 -33.70
CA LEU A 317 1.69 -9.71 -32.66
C LEU A 317 2.58 -10.93 -32.32
N LEU A 318 3.86 -10.65 -32.03
CA LEU A 318 4.94 -11.64 -31.87
C LEU A 318 4.80 -12.46 -30.58
N GLY A 319 4.41 -11.80 -29.49
CA GLY A 319 4.42 -12.37 -28.14
C GLY A 319 5.83 -12.57 -27.56
N GLY A 320 5.88 -12.90 -26.26
CA GLY A 320 7.14 -13.02 -25.53
C GLY A 320 7.86 -11.68 -25.35
N PHE A 321 9.19 -11.72 -25.36
CA PHE A 321 10.05 -10.55 -25.07
C PHE A 321 11.12 -10.36 -26.15
N HIS A 322 11.55 -9.12 -26.32
CA HIS A 322 12.72 -8.73 -27.10
C HIS A 322 14.00 -9.22 -26.38
N PRO A 323 14.84 -10.09 -26.99
CA PRO A 323 15.89 -10.82 -26.26
C PRO A 323 16.87 -9.95 -25.48
N GLN A 324 17.36 -8.84 -26.06
CA GLN A 324 18.33 -7.96 -25.41
C GLN A 324 17.75 -7.20 -24.20
N THR A 325 16.54 -6.64 -24.33
CA THR A 325 15.94 -5.75 -23.32
C THR A 325 15.17 -6.51 -22.25
N GLN A 326 14.80 -7.77 -22.52
CA GLN A 326 13.87 -8.58 -21.73
C GLN A 326 12.52 -7.87 -21.46
N SER A 327 12.05 -7.11 -22.45
CA SER A 327 10.78 -6.36 -22.41
C SER A 327 9.85 -6.75 -23.55
N LEU A 328 8.58 -6.37 -23.45
CA LEU A 328 7.62 -6.45 -24.56
C LEU A 328 8.12 -5.69 -25.79
N TRP A 329 7.74 -6.15 -26.98
CA TRP A 329 8.06 -5.50 -28.26
C TRP A 329 7.28 -4.19 -28.44
N LEU A 330 7.92 -3.12 -28.88
CA LEU A 330 7.28 -1.82 -29.14
C LEU A 330 6.16 -1.91 -30.19
N THR A 331 6.37 -2.72 -31.23
CA THR A 331 5.40 -2.99 -32.31
C THR A 331 4.18 -3.80 -31.86
N ASP A 332 4.33 -4.68 -30.86
CA ASP A 332 3.20 -5.35 -30.21
C ASP A 332 2.44 -4.37 -29.29
N MET A 333 3.16 -3.48 -28.58
CA MET A 333 2.54 -2.45 -27.73
C MET A 333 1.78 -1.39 -28.55
N ALA A 334 2.33 -0.96 -29.70
CA ALA A 334 1.63 -0.09 -30.65
C ALA A 334 0.33 -0.74 -31.16
N HIS A 335 0.40 -2.01 -31.59
CA HIS A 335 -0.78 -2.74 -32.06
C HIS A 335 -1.82 -2.98 -30.95
N HIS A 336 -1.39 -3.25 -29.72
CA HIS A 336 -2.29 -3.30 -28.56
C HIS A 336 -3.04 -1.97 -28.36
N HIS A 337 -2.33 -0.85 -28.38
CA HIS A 337 -2.92 0.48 -28.22
C HIS A 337 -3.89 0.85 -29.36
N LEU A 338 -3.62 0.41 -30.59
CA LEU A 338 -4.51 0.57 -31.74
C LEU A 338 -5.80 -0.24 -31.58
N ALA A 339 -5.67 -1.51 -31.18
CA ALA A 339 -6.80 -2.41 -31.01
C ALA A 339 -7.76 -1.94 -29.89
N ILE A 340 -7.23 -1.53 -28.73
CA ILE A 340 -8.07 -0.99 -27.66
C ILE A 340 -8.64 0.39 -27.99
N ALA A 341 -7.95 1.20 -28.81
CA ALA A 341 -8.48 2.48 -29.26
C ALA A 341 -9.77 2.30 -30.07
N PHE A 342 -9.77 1.40 -31.06
CA PHE A 342 -10.98 1.08 -31.83
C PHE A 342 -12.11 0.51 -30.94
N LEU A 343 -11.78 -0.37 -29.99
CA LEU A 343 -12.76 -0.91 -29.03
C LEU A 343 -13.41 0.21 -28.21
N PHE A 344 -12.62 1.12 -27.63
CA PHE A 344 -13.15 2.23 -26.82
C PHE A 344 -13.89 3.29 -27.66
N LEU A 345 -13.46 3.55 -28.89
CA LEU A 345 -14.19 4.40 -29.83
C LEU A 345 -15.58 3.83 -30.16
N ILE A 346 -15.70 2.52 -30.40
CA ILE A 346 -16.99 1.86 -30.66
C ILE A 346 -17.87 1.87 -29.41
N VAL A 347 -17.36 1.41 -28.27
CA VAL A 347 -18.14 1.31 -27.01
C VAL A 347 -18.55 2.70 -26.50
N GLY A 348 -17.77 3.74 -26.76
CA GLY A 348 -18.10 5.14 -26.44
C GLY A 348 -19.22 5.77 -27.29
N HIS A 349 -19.85 5.02 -28.20
CA HIS A 349 -21.07 5.43 -28.92
C HIS A 349 -22.33 4.65 -28.48
N MET A 350 -22.25 3.85 -27.40
CA MET A 350 -23.35 3.00 -26.94
C MET A 350 -24.51 3.76 -26.29
N TYR A 351 -24.24 4.83 -25.53
CA TYR A 351 -25.25 5.47 -24.70
C TYR A 351 -25.99 6.63 -25.39
N ARG A 352 -27.26 6.82 -25.05
CA ARG A 352 -28.16 7.81 -25.67
C ARG A 352 -27.77 9.22 -25.26
N THR A 353 -27.62 10.09 -26.26
CA THR A 353 -27.32 11.52 -26.08
C THR A 353 -28.32 12.37 -26.87
N ASN A 354 -28.07 13.67 -26.99
CA ASN A 354 -28.94 14.64 -27.69
C ASN A 354 -29.21 14.27 -29.17
N PHE A 355 -28.44 13.34 -29.77
CA PHE A 355 -28.66 12.81 -31.11
C PHE A 355 -29.77 11.72 -31.18
N GLY A 356 -30.43 11.37 -30.06
CA GLY A 356 -31.60 10.48 -30.00
C GLY A 356 -31.31 8.99 -30.14
N ILE A 357 -30.17 8.60 -30.73
CA ILE A 357 -29.72 7.21 -30.91
C ILE A 357 -28.88 6.77 -29.70
N GLY A 358 -28.98 5.49 -29.33
CA GLY A 358 -28.25 4.85 -28.22
C GLY A 358 -29.16 4.38 -27.08
N HIS A 359 -28.59 3.76 -26.05
CA HIS A 359 -29.31 3.27 -24.86
C HIS A 359 -29.25 4.26 -23.68
N SER A 360 -30.35 4.46 -22.94
CA SER A 360 -30.24 5.04 -21.59
C SER A 360 -29.90 3.95 -20.57
N MET A 361 -29.05 4.27 -19.60
CA MET A 361 -28.69 3.35 -18.54
C MET A 361 -29.86 3.05 -17.60
N LYS A 362 -30.79 3.98 -17.43
CA LYS A 362 -31.99 3.75 -16.62
C LYS A 362 -32.89 2.70 -17.26
N ASP A 363 -33.22 2.88 -18.54
CA ASP A 363 -34.01 1.92 -19.34
C ASP A 363 -33.38 0.51 -19.30
N LEU A 364 -32.05 0.41 -19.38
CA LEU A 364 -31.31 -0.86 -19.30
C LEU A 364 -31.36 -1.52 -17.90
N LEU A 365 -31.23 -0.74 -16.83
CA LEU A 365 -31.22 -1.26 -15.45
C LEU A 365 -32.63 -1.67 -15.00
N ASP A 366 -33.64 -0.81 -15.23
CA ASP A 366 -35.03 -1.10 -14.85
C ASP A 366 -35.61 -2.31 -15.63
N ALA A 367 -35.08 -2.60 -16.84
CA ALA A 367 -35.43 -3.81 -17.61
C ALA A 367 -34.65 -5.08 -17.20
N HIS A 368 -33.55 -4.97 -16.44
CA HIS A 368 -32.70 -6.12 -16.11
C HIS A 368 -33.20 -6.86 -14.85
N ILE A 369 -34.36 -7.51 -14.99
CA ILE A 369 -34.97 -8.34 -13.95
C ILE A 369 -34.67 -9.83 -14.25
N PRO A 370 -34.07 -10.59 -13.32
CA PRO A 370 -33.65 -11.96 -13.60
C PRO A 370 -34.84 -12.93 -13.65
N PRO A 371 -34.95 -13.82 -14.66
CA PRO A 371 -36.15 -14.62 -14.93
C PRO A 371 -36.50 -15.64 -13.84
N GLY A 372 -35.57 -15.93 -12.93
CA GLY A 372 -35.79 -16.83 -11.79
C GLY A 372 -36.41 -16.18 -10.55
N GLY A 373 -36.66 -14.86 -10.52
CA GLY A 373 -37.33 -14.13 -9.43
C GLY A 373 -36.60 -14.06 -8.07
N ARG A 374 -35.54 -14.86 -7.85
CA ARG A 374 -34.83 -14.97 -6.55
C ARG A 374 -34.11 -13.70 -6.08
N LEU A 375 -34.01 -12.67 -6.93
CA LEU A 375 -33.38 -11.38 -6.64
C LEU A 375 -34.40 -10.22 -6.65
N GLY A 376 -35.69 -10.52 -6.49
CA GLY A 376 -36.77 -9.53 -6.36
C GLY A 376 -36.90 -8.64 -7.59
N CYS A 377 -37.12 -7.35 -7.37
CA CYS A 377 -37.19 -6.30 -8.38
C CYS A 377 -35.85 -5.99 -9.09
N GLY A 378 -34.78 -6.76 -8.83
CA GLY A 378 -33.54 -6.71 -9.61
C GLY A 378 -32.78 -5.39 -9.47
N HIS A 379 -32.47 -4.75 -10.59
CA HIS A 379 -31.69 -3.51 -10.66
C HIS A 379 -32.53 -2.22 -10.63
N LYS A 380 -33.84 -2.33 -10.39
CA LYS A 380 -34.76 -1.19 -10.40
C LYS A 380 -34.34 -0.11 -9.39
N GLY A 381 -34.35 1.15 -9.82
CA GLY A 381 -33.98 2.30 -8.98
C GLY A 381 -32.47 2.47 -8.70
N LEU A 382 -31.61 1.54 -9.15
CA LEU A 382 -30.16 1.67 -8.97
C LEU A 382 -29.57 2.84 -9.76
N TYR A 383 -30.12 3.19 -10.93
CA TYR A 383 -29.63 4.34 -11.71
C TYR A 383 -29.65 5.63 -10.88
N ASP A 384 -30.79 5.95 -10.27
CA ASP A 384 -30.94 7.17 -9.48
C ASP A 384 -30.16 7.08 -8.17
N THR A 385 -30.13 5.90 -7.53
CA THR A 385 -29.33 5.68 -6.30
C THR A 385 -27.83 5.93 -6.55
N ILE A 386 -27.29 5.43 -7.66
CA ILE A 386 -25.89 5.63 -8.06
C ILE A 386 -25.64 7.08 -8.51
N ASN A 387 -26.48 7.62 -9.40
CA ASN A 387 -26.23 8.90 -10.06
C ASN A 387 -26.43 10.11 -9.11
N ASN A 388 -27.24 9.96 -8.06
CA ASN A 388 -27.37 10.99 -7.02
C ASN A 388 -26.26 10.91 -5.95
N SER A 389 -25.84 9.71 -5.54
CA SER A 389 -24.80 9.55 -4.52
C SER A 389 -23.38 9.71 -5.07
N LEU A 390 -22.70 10.77 -4.61
CA LEU A 390 -21.26 10.95 -4.82
C LEU A 390 -20.44 9.88 -4.06
N HIS A 391 -20.90 9.48 -2.87
CA HIS A 391 -20.25 8.44 -2.07
C HIS A 391 -20.31 7.05 -2.74
N PHE A 392 -21.42 6.69 -3.39
CA PHE A 392 -21.51 5.44 -4.15
C PHE A 392 -20.64 5.48 -5.42
N GLN A 393 -20.68 6.59 -6.17
CA GLN A 393 -19.82 6.78 -7.36
C GLN A 393 -18.34 6.68 -7.01
N LEU A 394 -17.90 7.34 -5.92
CA LEU A 394 -16.52 7.27 -5.46
C LEU A 394 -16.16 5.88 -4.90
N GLY A 395 -17.09 5.21 -4.21
CA GLY A 395 -16.93 3.81 -3.78
C GLY A 395 -16.66 2.86 -4.96
N LEU A 396 -17.48 2.93 -6.01
CA LEU A 396 -17.29 2.13 -7.25
C LEU A 396 -16.01 2.51 -8.00
N ALA A 397 -15.70 3.80 -8.12
CA ALA A 397 -14.51 4.28 -8.81
C ALA A 397 -13.23 3.78 -8.12
N LEU A 398 -13.16 3.86 -6.79
CA LEU A 398 -12.05 3.34 -6.01
C LEU A 398 -11.99 1.81 -6.07
N ALA A 399 -13.12 1.10 -5.99
CA ALA A 399 -13.15 -0.36 -6.11
C ALA A 399 -12.57 -0.83 -7.47
N SER A 400 -12.97 -0.17 -8.55
CA SER A 400 -12.51 -0.44 -9.92
C SER A 400 -11.04 -0.08 -10.10
N LEU A 401 -10.64 1.12 -9.65
CA LEU A 401 -9.26 1.60 -9.71
C LEU A 401 -8.32 0.66 -8.94
N ARG A 402 -8.71 0.20 -7.75
CA ARG A 402 -7.95 -0.77 -6.94
C ARG A 402 -7.67 -2.07 -7.69
N VAL A 403 -8.65 -2.58 -8.45
CA VAL A 403 -8.48 -3.83 -9.22
C VAL A 403 -7.43 -3.60 -10.30
N ILE A 404 -7.53 -2.52 -11.08
CA ILE A 404 -6.55 -2.24 -12.13
C ILE A 404 -5.17 -1.85 -11.58
N THR A 405 -5.05 -1.14 -10.45
CA THR A 405 -3.73 -0.87 -9.83
C THR A 405 -3.03 -2.16 -9.39
N SER A 406 -3.78 -3.12 -8.84
CA SER A 406 -3.23 -4.42 -8.44
C SER A 406 -2.95 -5.32 -9.67
N LEU A 407 -3.74 -5.20 -10.74
CA LEU A 407 -3.51 -5.92 -12.00
C LEU A 407 -2.29 -5.40 -12.77
N VAL A 408 -2.17 -4.07 -12.93
CA VAL A 408 -1.03 -3.39 -13.55
C VAL A 408 0.27 -3.89 -12.96
N VAL A 409 0.36 -3.96 -11.63
CA VAL A 409 1.61 -4.35 -10.97
C VAL A 409 1.89 -5.86 -11.03
N GLN A 410 0.86 -6.72 -11.01
CA GLN A 410 1.02 -8.15 -11.27
C GLN A 410 1.47 -8.43 -12.71
N HIS A 411 1.06 -7.59 -13.67
CA HIS A 411 1.54 -7.68 -15.05
C HIS A 411 2.94 -7.06 -15.23
N MET A 412 3.25 -5.90 -14.64
CA MET A 412 4.53 -5.20 -14.86
C MET A 412 5.77 -6.00 -14.45
N TYR A 413 5.69 -6.86 -13.43
CA TYR A 413 6.83 -7.71 -13.04
C TYR A 413 6.99 -8.96 -13.92
N SER A 414 5.86 -9.53 -14.38
CA SER A 414 5.81 -10.79 -15.14
C SER A 414 5.82 -10.62 -16.67
N LEU A 415 5.44 -9.44 -17.15
CA LEU A 415 5.44 -8.98 -18.53
C LEU A 415 6.06 -7.56 -18.59
N PRO A 416 7.40 -7.43 -18.51
CA PRO A 416 8.05 -6.12 -18.39
C PRO A 416 7.82 -5.26 -19.64
N ALA A 417 7.13 -4.13 -19.49
CA ALA A 417 6.78 -3.26 -20.61
C ALA A 417 7.90 -2.27 -21.03
N TYR A 418 8.93 -2.08 -20.21
CA TYR A 418 9.98 -1.08 -20.44
C TYR A 418 11.35 -1.74 -20.63
N ALA A 419 12.12 -1.22 -21.58
CA ALA A 419 13.44 -1.74 -21.90
C ALA A 419 14.38 -1.70 -20.68
N PHE A 420 15.10 -2.81 -20.45
CA PHE A 420 16.08 -2.99 -19.38
C PHE A 420 15.53 -2.91 -17.93
N ILE A 421 14.21 -3.00 -17.73
CA ILE A 421 13.61 -2.96 -16.38
C ILE A 421 13.55 -4.33 -15.68
N ALA A 422 13.71 -5.45 -16.41
CA ALA A 422 13.78 -6.78 -15.80
C ALA A 422 15.09 -6.99 -15.02
N GLN A 423 16.14 -6.31 -15.45
CA GLN A 423 17.51 -6.36 -14.94
C GLN A 423 17.74 -5.36 -13.79
N ASP A 424 16.92 -4.31 -13.67
CA ASP A 424 16.94 -3.39 -12.52
C ASP A 424 16.00 -3.86 -11.41
N PHE A 425 16.43 -4.92 -10.72
CA PHE A 425 15.75 -5.60 -9.62
C PHE A 425 15.17 -4.63 -8.57
N THR A 426 15.91 -3.56 -8.24
CA THR A 426 15.53 -2.61 -7.18
C THR A 426 14.38 -1.71 -7.62
N THR A 427 14.33 -1.36 -8.90
CA THR A 427 13.20 -0.66 -9.52
C THR A 427 11.99 -1.60 -9.62
N GLN A 428 12.17 -2.87 -10.00
CA GLN A 428 11.08 -3.86 -9.96
C GLN A 428 10.49 -4.00 -8.55
N ALA A 429 11.31 -4.18 -7.51
CA ALA A 429 10.86 -4.33 -6.13
C ALA A 429 10.18 -3.07 -5.58
N ALA A 430 10.72 -1.89 -5.90
CA ALA A 430 10.13 -0.61 -5.54
C ALA A 430 8.75 -0.42 -6.21
N LEU A 431 8.65 -0.65 -7.52
CA LEU A 431 7.39 -0.53 -8.28
C LEU A 431 6.35 -1.58 -7.83
N TYR A 432 6.77 -2.82 -7.56
CA TYR A 432 5.87 -3.86 -7.07
C TYR A 432 5.25 -3.48 -5.72
N THR A 433 6.12 -3.11 -4.77
CA THR A 433 5.72 -2.69 -3.44
C THR A 433 4.82 -1.44 -3.48
N HIS A 434 5.23 -0.41 -4.23
CA HIS A 434 4.51 0.86 -4.34
C HIS A 434 3.05 0.69 -4.77
N HIS A 435 2.81 0.00 -5.88
CA HIS A 435 1.46 -0.15 -6.42
C HIS A 435 0.58 -1.09 -5.58
N GLN A 436 1.13 -2.16 -4.97
CA GLN A 436 0.33 -3.01 -4.08
C GLN A 436 -0.10 -2.27 -2.81
N TYR A 437 0.77 -1.45 -2.20
CA TYR A 437 0.35 -0.58 -1.09
C TYR A 437 -0.75 0.40 -1.52
N ILE A 438 -0.58 1.09 -2.66
CA ILE A 438 -1.61 2.02 -3.19
C ILE A 438 -2.94 1.29 -3.43
N ALA A 439 -2.94 0.11 -4.07
CA ALA A 439 -4.14 -0.70 -4.25
C ALA A 439 -4.81 -1.04 -2.89
N GLY A 440 -4.03 -1.25 -1.84
CA GLY A 440 -4.50 -1.38 -0.46
C GLY A 440 -5.24 -0.16 0.06
N PHE A 441 -4.61 1.02 0.02
CA PHE A 441 -5.22 2.30 0.43
C PHE A 441 -6.51 2.59 -0.35
N ILE A 442 -6.51 2.38 -1.66
CA ILE A 442 -7.69 2.56 -2.53
C ILE A 442 -8.81 1.57 -2.15
N MET A 443 -8.49 0.31 -1.79
CA MET A 443 -9.48 -0.64 -1.27
C MET A 443 -10.15 -0.13 0.01
N LYS A 444 -9.37 0.44 0.95
CA LYS A 444 -9.92 1.01 2.20
C LYS A 444 -10.90 2.15 1.88
N GLY A 445 -10.53 3.04 0.96
CA GLY A 445 -11.38 4.13 0.51
C GLY A 445 -12.69 3.65 -0.12
N ALA A 446 -12.65 2.65 -0.99
CA ALA A 446 -13.83 2.11 -1.67
C ALA A 446 -14.94 1.68 -0.67
N PHE A 447 -14.58 0.88 0.33
CA PHE A 447 -15.52 0.43 1.36
C PHE A 447 -15.87 1.51 2.38
N ALA A 448 -14.97 2.47 2.66
CA ALA A 448 -15.28 3.63 3.50
C ALA A 448 -16.38 4.49 2.87
N HIS A 449 -16.25 4.84 1.59
CA HIS A 449 -17.27 5.62 0.89
C HIS A 449 -18.58 4.83 0.70
N GLY A 450 -18.52 3.50 0.49
CA GLY A 450 -19.71 2.63 0.56
C GLY A 450 -20.40 2.64 1.93
N ALA A 451 -19.64 2.64 3.04
CA ALA A 451 -20.20 2.74 4.39
C ALA A 451 -20.81 4.13 4.68
N ILE A 452 -20.22 5.21 4.15
CA ILE A 452 -20.78 6.56 4.27
C ILE A 452 -22.08 6.68 3.45
N PHE A 453 -22.13 6.11 2.25
CA PHE A 453 -23.37 6.01 1.45
C PHE A 453 -24.52 5.35 2.24
N PHE A 454 -24.28 4.23 2.93
CA PHE A 454 -25.29 3.55 3.76
C PHE A 454 -25.76 4.36 4.99
N ILE A 455 -25.12 5.50 5.29
CA ILE A 455 -25.50 6.41 6.39
C ILE A 455 -26.13 7.69 5.86
N ARG A 456 -25.53 8.34 4.84
CA ARG A 456 -25.95 9.65 4.32
C ARG A 456 -27.01 9.56 3.22
N ASP A 457 -26.86 8.61 2.29
CA ASP A 457 -27.48 8.68 0.96
C ASP A 457 -28.49 7.55 0.69
N TYR A 458 -28.37 6.41 1.38
CA TYR A 458 -29.21 5.25 1.14
C TYR A 458 -30.66 5.47 1.60
N ASN A 459 -31.59 5.52 0.64
CA ASN A 459 -33.03 5.52 0.89
C ASN A 459 -33.61 4.10 0.70
N PRO A 460 -34.15 3.47 1.77
CA PRO A 460 -34.80 2.16 1.68
C PRO A 460 -36.03 2.12 0.76
N GLU A 461 -36.85 3.17 0.73
CA GLU A 461 -38.10 3.22 -0.06
C GLU A 461 -37.80 3.22 -1.57
N GLN A 462 -36.73 3.89 -1.98
CA GLN A 462 -36.27 3.91 -3.37
C GLN A 462 -35.59 2.60 -3.82
N ASN A 463 -35.26 1.72 -2.86
CA ASN A 463 -34.54 0.47 -3.09
C ASN A 463 -35.36 -0.78 -2.69
N GLU A 464 -36.65 -0.63 -2.41
CA GLU A 464 -37.54 -1.72 -1.97
C GLU A 464 -37.50 -2.94 -2.92
N ASP A 465 -37.28 -4.13 -2.35
CA ASP A 465 -37.11 -5.43 -3.04
C ASP A 465 -36.03 -5.46 -4.15
N ASN A 466 -35.19 -4.43 -4.30
CA ASN A 466 -34.07 -4.46 -5.24
C ASN A 466 -32.86 -5.21 -4.64
N VAL A 467 -31.85 -5.50 -5.45
CA VAL A 467 -30.67 -6.27 -5.03
C VAL A 467 -29.93 -5.68 -3.82
N LEU A 468 -30.01 -4.36 -3.60
CA LEU A 468 -29.33 -3.66 -2.51
C LEU A 468 -30.08 -3.81 -1.18
N ALA A 469 -31.41 -3.65 -1.18
CA ALA A 469 -32.23 -3.93 0.01
C ALA A 469 -32.14 -5.41 0.39
N ARG A 470 -32.30 -6.32 -0.59
CA ARG A 470 -32.22 -7.77 -0.37
C ARG A 470 -30.87 -8.20 0.20
N MET A 471 -29.76 -7.56 -0.16
CA MET A 471 -28.43 -7.81 0.45
C MET A 471 -28.42 -7.48 1.95
N LEU A 472 -29.09 -6.40 2.37
CA LEU A 472 -29.18 -5.98 3.77
C LEU A 472 -30.07 -6.91 4.60
N GLU A 473 -31.12 -7.49 4.01
CA GLU A 473 -32.03 -8.45 4.68
C GLU A 473 -31.33 -9.74 5.17
N HIS A 474 -30.26 -10.16 4.51
CA HIS A 474 -29.49 -11.37 4.87
C HIS A 474 -28.03 -11.07 5.26
N LYS A 475 -27.75 -9.86 5.74
CA LYS A 475 -26.39 -9.42 6.10
C LYS A 475 -25.70 -10.31 7.12
N GLU A 476 -26.41 -10.87 8.09
CA GLU A 476 -25.87 -11.82 9.07
C GLU A 476 -25.36 -13.10 8.42
N ALA A 477 -25.97 -13.56 7.31
CA ALA A 477 -25.48 -14.71 6.55
C ALA A 477 -24.14 -14.38 5.86
N ILE A 478 -24.03 -13.19 5.24
CA ILE A 478 -22.79 -12.73 4.60
C ILE A 478 -21.65 -12.62 5.63
N ILE A 479 -21.91 -11.98 6.77
CA ILE A 479 -20.93 -11.80 7.85
C ILE A 479 -20.48 -13.15 8.44
N SER A 480 -21.42 -14.08 8.70
CA SER A 480 -21.11 -15.38 9.30
C SER A 480 -20.30 -16.28 8.34
N HIS A 481 -20.58 -16.27 7.04
CA HIS A 481 -19.78 -17.03 6.06
C HIS A 481 -18.38 -16.45 5.89
N LEU A 482 -18.23 -15.11 5.85
CA LEU A 482 -16.91 -14.47 5.82
C LEU A 482 -16.12 -14.72 7.11
N SER A 483 -16.80 -14.77 8.27
CA SER A 483 -16.19 -15.13 9.55
C SER A 483 -15.73 -16.59 9.57
N TRP A 484 -16.57 -17.53 9.13
CA TRP A 484 -16.21 -18.94 8.98
C TRP A 484 -15.01 -19.13 8.04
N ALA A 485 -15.01 -18.49 6.86
CA ALA A 485 -13.90 -18.59 5.91
C ALA A 485 -12.59 -18.05 6.49
N SER A 486 -12.65 -16.91 7.21
CA SER A 486 -11.48 -16.33 7.87
C SER A 486 -10.94 -17.23 8.99
N LEU A 487 -11.81 -17.81 9.81
CA LEU A 487 -11.42 -18.77 10.86
C LEU A 487 -10.85 -20.07 10.27
N PHE A 488 -11.50 -20.61 9.23
CA PHE A 488 -11.06 -21.83 8.54
C PHE A 488 -9.66 -21.65 7.94
N LEU A 489 -9.43 -20.58 7.17
CA LEU A 489 -8.11 -20.27 6.63
C LEU A 489 -7.09 -20.00 7.74
N GLY A 490 -7.51 -19.34 8.83
CA GLY A 490 -6.67 -19.04 9.98
C GLY A 490 -6.11 -20.29 10.67
N PHE A 491 -7.00 -21.19 11.11
CA PHE A 491 -6.62 -22.41 11.81
C PHE A 491 -5.76 -23.34 10.95
N HIS A 492 -6.10 -23.54 9.68
CA HIS A 492 -5.35 -24.48 8.82
C HIS A 492 -4.01 -23.90 8.36
N THR A 493 -3.96 -22.63 7.93
CA THR A 493 -2.70 -22.03 7.45
C THR A 493 -1.68 -21.89 8.58
N LEU A 494 -2.08 -21.34 9.72
CA LEU A 494 -1.19 -21.20 10.87
C LEU A 494 -0.85 -22.56 11.49
N GLY A 495 -1.81 -23.49 11.53
CA GLY A 495 -1.58 -24.86 12.01
C GLY A 495 -0.55 -25.62 11.18
N LEU A 496 -0.59 -25.51 9.85
CA LEU A 496 0.42 -26.12 8.96
C LEU A 496 1.81 -25.48 9.13
N TYR A 497 1.89 -24.15 9.22
CA TYR A 497 3.15 -23.47 9.50
C TYR A 497 3.76 -23.91 10.85
N VAL A 498 2.97 -23.91 11.93
CA VAL A 498 3.43 -24.33 13.26
C VAL A 498 3.81 -25.82 13.29
N HIS A 499 3.07 -26.69 12.60
CA HIS A 499 3.46 -28.11 12.43
C HIS A 499 4.83 -28.21 11.76
N ASN A 500 5.04 -27.48 10.65
CA ASN A 500 6.28 -27.53 9.90
C ASN A 500 7.48 -26.98 10.70
N ASP A 501 7.33 -25.87 11.42
CA ASP A 501 8.34 -25.35 12.35
C ASP A 501 8.71 -26.38 13.43
N VAL A 502 7.73 -27.08 14.02
CA VAL A 502 7.98 -28.09 15.07
C VAL A 502 8.66 -29.35 14.49
N MET A 503 8.25 -29.82 13.31
CA MET A 503 8.90 -30.96 12.65
C MET A 503 10.36 -30.66 12.27
N LEU A 504 10.65 -29.43 11.85
CA LEU A 504 12.02 -28.96 11.61
C LEU A 504 12.82 -28.83 12.91
N ALA A 505 12.23 -28.27 13.97
CA ALA A 505 12.89 -28.10 15.27
C ALA A 505 13.26 -29.45 15.93
N PHE A 506 12.51 -30.51 15.64
CA PHE A 506 12.84 -31.89 16.03
C PHE A 506 13.81 -32.61 15.08
N GLY A 507 14.34 -31.92 14.06
CA GLY A 507 15.30 -32.50 13.10
C GLY A 507 14.68 -33.50 12.12
N THR A 508 13.36 -33.47 11.94
CA THR A 508 12.61 -34.38 11.07
C THR A 508 11.86 -33.64 9.96
N PRO A 509 12.57 -32.95 9.03
CA PRO A 509 11.95 -32.15 7.99
C PRO A 509 11.10 -33.00 7.01
N GLU A 510 11.33 -34.31 6.93
CA GLU A 510 10.55 -35.26 6.13
C GLU A 510 9.11 -35.46 6.62
N LYS A 511 8.78 -34.98 7.82
CA LYS A 511 7.43 -35.05 8.43
C LYS A 511 6.64 -33.74 8.30
N GLN A 512 7.20 -32.74 7.63
CA GLN A 512 6.46 -31.53 7.25
C GLN A 512 5.30 -31.88 6.31
N ILE A 513 4.19 -31.14 6.42
CA ILE A 513 3.04 -31.29 5.54
C ILE A 513 3.24 -30.34 4.37
N LEU A 514 3.78 -30.90 3.28
CA LEU A 514 4.06 -30.20 2.03
C LEU A 514 2.94 -30.48 1.03
N ILE A 515 2.19 -29.43 0.63
CA ILE A 515 1.04 -29.54 -0.26
C ILE A 515 1.34 -28.80 -1.56
N GLU A 516 1.36 -29.52 -2.67
CA GLU A 516 1.60 -28.94 -3.99
C GLU A 516 0.41 -28.08 -4.47
N PRO A 517 0.65 -26.87 -5.04
CA PRO A 517 -0.38 -26.01 -5.60
C PRO A 517 -0.84 -26.49 -6.99
N ILE A 518 -1.30 -27.74 -7.07
CA ILE A 518 -1.66 -28.47 -8.31
C ILE A 518 -2.57 -27.65 -9.23
N PHE A 519 -3.59 -26.96 -8.69
CA PHE A 519 -4.49 -26.13 -9.50
C PHE A 519 -3.79 -24.95 -10.18
N ALA A 520 -2.78 -24.35 -9.55
CA ALA A 520 -2.02 -23.26 -10.14
C ALA A 520 -0.92 -23.77 -11.10
N GLN A 521 -0.30 -24.92 -10.80
CA GLN A 521 0.62 -25.61 -11.72
C GLN A 521 -0.10 -26.06 -13.01
N TRP A 522 -1.35 -26.50 -12.88
CA TRP A 522 -2.26 -26.79 -13.98
C TRP A 522 -2.56 -25.54 -14.81
N ILE A 523 -2.82 -24.37 -14.19
CA ILE A 523 -2.99 -23.11 -14.93
C ILE A 523 -1.72 -22.74 -15.71
N GLN A 524 -0.53 -22.87 -15.10
CA GLN A 524 0.74 -22.62 -15.80
C GLN A 524 0.91 -23.55 -17.02
N SER A 525 0.53 -24.82 -16.90
CA SER A 525 0.59 -25.78 -18.01
C SER A 525 -0.49 -25.55 -19.07
N ALA A 526 -1.70 -25.14 -18.67
CA ALA A 526 -2.74 -24.69 -19.58
C ALA A 526 -2.30 -23.48 -20.43
N HIS A 527 -1.42 -22.63 -19.88
CA HIS A 527 -0.76 -21.52 -20.56
C HIS A 527 0.52 -21.92 -21.33
N GLY A 528 0.94 -23.19 -21.32
CA GLY A 528 2.08 -23.67 -22.12
C GLY A 528 3.39 -23.92 -21.39
N LYS A 529 3.42 -23.81 -20.05
CA LYS A 529 4.59 -24.20 -19.25
C LYS A 529 4.69 -25.73 -19.16
N THR A 530 5.71 -26.29 -19.78
CA THR A 530 5.87 -27.75 -19.95
C THR A 530 6.43 -28.48 -18.72
N SER A 531 7.06 -27.76 -17.80
CA SER A 531 7.85 -28.31 -16.68
C SER A 531 7.11 -29.21 -15.69
N TYR A 532 5.77 -29.19 -15.68
CA TYR A 532 4.94 -30.01 -14.79
C TYR A 532 4.32 -31.26 -15.45
N GLY A 533 4.47 -31.43 -16.77
CA GLY A 533 4.03 -32.65 -17.46
C GLY A 533 2.52 -32.88 -17.58
N PHE A 534 1.65 -31.88 -17.38
CA PHE A 534 0.19 -32.05 -17.46
C PHE A 534 -0.38 -32.27 -18.88
N ASP A 535 0.39 -31.99 -19.94
CA ASP A 535 0.01 -32.14 -21.37
C ASP A 535 -1.41 -31.65 -21.70
N ILE A 536 -1.68 -30.35 -21.48
CA ILE A 536 -3.02 -29.79 -21.62
C ILE A 536 -3.04 -28.37 -22.21
N LEU A 537 -4.04 -28.10 -23.06
CA LEU A 537 -4.26 -26.83 -23.76
C LEU A 537 -3.00 -26.36 -24.49
N LEU A 538 -2.33 -25.29 -24.06
CA LEU A 538 -1.16 -24.76 -24.74
C LEU A 538 0.15 -25.52 -24.43
N SER A 539 0.18 -26.39 -23.42
CA SER A 539 1.33 -27.32 -23.24
C SER A 539 1.24 -28.55 -24.14
N SER A 540 0.07 -28.82 -24.73
CA SER A 540 -0.12 -29.95 -25.66
C SER A 540 0.07 -29.52 -27.10
N THR A 541 1.17 -29.96 -27.71
CA THR A 541 1.58 -29.60 -29.08
C THR A 541 0.61 -30.07 -30.17
N ASN A 542 -0.27 -31.02 -29.86
CA ASN A 542 -1.29 -31.55 -30.75
C ASN A 542 -2.68 -30.88 -30.57
N GLY A 543 -2.85 -30.00 -29.58
CA GLY A 543 -4.14 -29.39 -29.25
C GLY A 543 -4.66 -28.42 -30.33
N PRO A 544 -5.99 -28.28 -30.51
CA PRO A 544 -6.54 -27.31 -31.46
C PRO A 544 -6.16 -25.87 -31.09
N THR A 545 -6.15 -25.54 -29.79
CA THR A 545 -5.74 -24.22 -29.27
C THR A 545 -4.29 -23.89 -29.60
N PHE A 546 -3.40 -24.90 -29.53
CA PHE A 546 -1.99 -24.77 -29.91
C PHE A 546 -1.85 -24.48 -31.41
N ASN A 547 -2.51 -25.29 -32.24
CA ASN A 547 -2.43 -25.19 -33.69
C ASN A 547 -2.94 -23.84 -34.25
N VAL A 548 -4.00 -23.26 -33.65
CA VAL A 548 -4.52 -21.94 -34.06
C VAL A 548 -3.58 -20.79 -33.67
N GLY A 549 -2.93 -20.85 -32.50
CA GLY A 549 -2.03 -19.79 -32.03
C GLY A 549 -0.63 -19.81 -32.67
N ARG A 550 -0.18 -20.98 -33.16
CA ARG A 550 1.21 -21.29 -33.52
C ARG A 550 1.87 -20.32 -34.50
N SER A 551 1.12 -19.79 -35.47
CA SER A 551 1.65 -18.90 -36.52
C SER A 551 1.45 -17.41 -36.25
N ILE A 552 1.12 -17.04 -35.00
CA ILE A 552 0.84 -15.66 -34.59
C ILE A 552 1.72 -15.30 -33.39
N TRP A 553 1.18 -15.40 -32.17
CA TRP A 553 1.83 -14.98 -30.92
C TRP A 553 2.38 -16.14 -30.07
N LEU A 554 1.92 -17.36 -30.35
CA LEU A 554 2.15 -18.49 -29.46
C LEU A 554 3.62 -18.95 -29.44
N SER A 555 4.37 -18.78 -30.54
CA SER A 555 5.80 -19.11 -30.57
C SER A 555 6.62 -18.21 -29.66
N GLY A 556 6.41 -16.89 -29.69
CA GLY A 556 7.09 -15.96 -28.78
C GLY A 556 6.69 -16.19 -27.33
N TRP A 557 5.39 -16.44 -27.09
CA TRP A 557 4.87 -16.78 -25.76
C TRP A 557 5.45 -18.07 -25.18
N LEU A 558 5.47 -19.17 -25.95
CA LEU A 558 5.97 -20.46 -25.49
C LEU A 558 7.48 -20.45 -25.20
N ASN A 559 8.25 -19.67 -25.96
CA ASN A 559 9.66 -19.43 -25.65
C ASN A 559 9.79 -18.73 -24.29
N ALA A 560 9.07 -17.63 -24.07
CA ALA A 560 9.16 -16.84 -22.83
C ALA A 560 8.69 -17.61 -21.57
N ILE A 561 7.56 -18.33 -21.63
CA ILE A 561 6.98 -19.03 -20.46
C ILE A 561 7.76 -20.29 -20.03
N ASN A 562 8.60 -20.84 -20.91
CA ASN A 562 9.46 -21.99 -20.61
C ASN A 562 10.92 -21.57 -20.30
N GLU A 563 11.26 -20.28 -20.40
CA GLU A 563 12.59 -19.76 -20.08
C GLU A 563 12.68 -19.39 -18.58
N ASN A 564 13.50 -20.11 -17.83
CA ASN A 564 13.65 -19.91 -16.37
C ASN A 564 14.45 -18.66 -15.97
N SER A 565 14.85 -17.79 -16.91
CA SER A 565 15.61 -16.56 -16.65
C SER A 565 14.73 -15.37 -16.23
N ASN A 566 13.43 -15.45 -16.49
CA ASN A 566 12.48 -14.35 -16.38
C ASN A 566 11.33 -14.65 -15.39
N SER A 567 10.49 -13.65 -15.09
CA SER A 567 9.42 -13.74 -14.10
C SER A 567 8.04 -14.18 -14.64
N LEU A 568 7.93 -14.60 -15.90
CA LEU A 568 6.68 -15.04 -16.52
C LEU A 568 6.30 -16.44 -16.01
N PHE A 569 5.24 -16.51 -15.20
CA PHE A 569 4.78 -17.76 -14.56
C PHE A 569 5.91 -18.55 -13.87
N LEU A 570 6.61 -17.88 -12.95
CA LEU A 570 7.60 -18.50 -12.06
C LEU A 570 7.12 -19.84 -11.49
N THR A 571 8.03 -20.81 -11.42
CA THR A 571 7.74 -22.16 -10.91
C THR A 571 7.26 -22.08 -9.46
N ILE A 572 6.26 -22.89 -9.09
CA ILE A 572 5.56 -22.82 -7.79
C ILE A 572 5.47 -24.19 -7.11
N GLY A 573 5.59 -24.20 -5.78
CA GLY A 573 5.56 -25.41 -4.93
C GLY A 573 4.93 -25.18 -3.54
N PRO A 574 5.25 -26.01 -2.52
CA PRO A 574 4.54 -26.00 -1.23
C PRO A 574 4.68 -24.71 -0.42
N GLY A 575 5.82 -24.02 -0.52
CA GLY A 575 6.01 -22.70 0.07
C GLY A 575 5.06 -21.64 -0.50
N ASP A 576 4.86 -21.67 -1.82
CA ASP A 576 3.88 -20.82 -2.50
C ASP A 576 2.45 -21.16 -2.07
N PHE A 577 2.11 -22.44 -1.95
CA PHE A 577 0.79 -22.89 -1.50
C PHE A 577 0.43 -22.27 -0.13
N LEU A 578 1.31 -22.39 0.87
CA LEU A 578 1.05 -21.91 2.22
C LEU A 578 0.91 -20.38 2.27
N VAL A 579 1.78 -19.64 1.58
CA VAL A 579 1.72 -18.17 1.61
C VAL A 579 0.55 -17.61 0.80
N HIS A 580 0.10 -18.27 -0.27
CA HIS A 580 -1.16 -17.90 -0.94
C HIS A 580 -2.38 -18.10 -0.03
N HIS A 581 -2.38 -19.12 0.84
CA HIS A 581 -3.44 -19.29 1.85
C HIS A 581 -3.35 -18.24 2.96
N ALA A 582 -2.15 -17.79 3.35
CA ALA A 582 -1.98 -16.65 4.26
C ALA A 582 -2.47 -15.33 3.63
N ILE A 583 -2.18 -15.09 2.35
CA ILE A 583 -2.71 -13.95 1.60
C ILE A 583 -4.24 -14.05 1.49
N ALA A 584 -4.81 -15.23 1.26
CA ALA A 584 -6.25 -15.45 1.25
C ALA A 584 -6.89 -15.18 2.62
N LEU A 585 -6.29 -15.64 3.72
CA LEU A 585 -6.70 -15.32 5.09
C LEU A 585 -6.72 -13.80 5.33
N GLY A 586 -5.64 -13.12 4.94
CA GLY A 586 -5.51 -11.68 5.06
C GLY A 586 -6.61 -10.94 4.30
N LEU A 587 -6.85 -11.32 3.04
CA LEU A 587 -7.90 -10.74 2.19
C LEU A 587 -9.32 -11.01 2.74
N HIS A 588 -9.65 -12.24 3.15
CA HIS A 588 -10.98 -12.56 3.69
C HIS A 588 -11.25 -11.83 5.01
N THR A 589 -10.27 -11.78 5.92
CA THR A 589 -10.41 -11.05 7.19
C THR A 589 -10.49 -9.54 6.96
N THR A 590 -9.69 -9.00 6.02
CA THR A 590 -9.73 -7.59 5.62
C THR A 590 -11.10 -7.21 5.02
N THR A 591 -11.69 -8.09 4.21
CA THR A 591 -13.03 -7.91 3.62
C THR A 591 -14.13 -8.06 4.67
N LEU A 592 -14.05 -9.05 5.58
CA LEU A 592 -14.99 -9.25 6.68
C LEU A 592 -15.19 -7.97 7.51
N ILE A 593 -14.09 -7.34 7.94
CA ILE A 593 -14.15 -6.14 8.78
C ILE A 593 -14.78 -4.97 8.01
N LEU A 594 -14.43 -4.78 6.73
CA LEU A 594 -15.00 -3.73 5.88
C LEU A 594 -16.48 -3.94 5.57
N VAL A 595 -16.86 -5.13 5.12
CA VAL A 595 -18.23 -5.50 4.76
C VAL A 595 -19.15 -5.38 5.98
N LYS A 596 -18.74 -5.96 7.12
CA LYS A 596 -19.46 -5.81 8.40
C LYS A 596 -19.55 -4.36 8.83
N GLY A 597 -18.47 -3.58 8.68
CA GLY A 597 -18.45 -2.14 8.96
C GLY A 597 -19.46 -1.35 8.14
N ALA A 598 -19.64 -1.67 6.86
CA ALA A 598 -20.58 -1.01 5.96
C ALA A 598 -22.04 -1.41 6.19
N ILE A 599 -22.35 -2.70 6.42
CA ILE A 599 -23.75 -3.17 6.53
C ILE A 599 -24.31 -3.17 7.97
N ASP A 600 -23.45 -2.98 8.97
CA ASP A 600 -23.84 -2.53 10.34
C ASP A 600 -23.70 -1.01 10.53
N ALA A 601 -23.53 -0.23 9.46
CA ALA A 601 -23.40 1.23 9.52
C ALA A 601 -24.73 1.91 9.89
N HIS A 602 -25.83 1.51 9.23
CA HIS A 602 -27.17 2.06 9.49
C HIS A 602 -27.71 1.64 10.87
N GLY A 603 -27.45 0.41 11.31
CA GLY A 603 -27.94 -0.12 12.59
C GLY A 603 -27.50 -1.56 12.89
N SER A 604 -27.48 -1.91 14.17
CA SER A 604 -27.04 -3.21 14.70
C SER A 604 -27.80 -3.57 15.99
N LYS A 605 -27.81 -4.85 16.40
CA LYS A 605 -28.55 -5.29 17.62
C LYS A 605 -28.08 -4.63 18.93
N LEU A 606 -26.84 -4.14 18.98
CA LEU A 606 -26.27 -3.42 20.15
C LEU A 606 -26.53 -1.90 20.10
N MET A 607 -26.78 -1.34 18.92
CA MET A 607 -27.05 0.07 18.65
C MET A 607 -27.87 0.16 17.35
N PRO A 608 -29.21 0.14 17.44
CA PRO A 608 -30.10 0.10 16.26
C PRO A 608 -30.17 1.43 15.51
N ASP A 609 -30.02 2.52 16.27
CA ASP A 609 -30.07 3.95 15.96
C ASP A 609 -28.75 4.52 15.39
N LYS A 610 -27.84 3.64 14.94
CA LYS A 610 -26.45 4.04 14.63
C LYS A 610 -26.33 5.13 13.57
N LYS A 611 -27.19 5.10 12.54
CA LYS A 611 -27.20 6.09 11.45
C LYS A 611 -27.27 7.54 11.97
N ASP A 612 -28.00 7.76 13.07
CA ASP A 612 -28.32 9.09 13.59
C ASP A 612 -27.10 9.77 14.25
N PHE A 613 -26.02 9.00 14.48
CA PHE A 613 -24.72 9.46 14.98
C PHE A 613 -23.68 9.67 13.87
N GLY A 614 -24.01 9.36 12.61
CA GLY A 614 -23.13 9.51 11.46
C GLY A 614 -22.00 8.48 11.35
N TYR A 615 -21.07 8.70 10.43
CA TYR A 615 -19.99 7.74 10.10
C TYR A 615 -18.92 7.60 11.20
N SER A 616 -18.61 8.68 11.90
CA SER A 616 -17.39 8.82 12.73
C SER A 616 -17.72 9.41 14.10
N PHE A 617 -17.92 8.55 15.09
CA PHE A 617 -18.20 8.92 16.49
C PHE A 617 -17.44 7.99 17.46
N PRO A 618 -17.18 8.38 18.73
CA PRO A 618 -16.28 7.64 19.61
C PRO A 618 -16.80 6.26 20.07
N CYS A 619 -18.04 6.24 20.56
CA CYS A 619 -18.80 5.13 21.14
C CYS A 619 -20.21 5.65 21.51
N ASP A 620 -21.12 4.76 21.92
CA ASP A 620 -22.36 5.07 22.66
C ASP A 620 -22.19 4.73 24.16
N GLY A 621 -21.08 5.20 24.75
CA GLY A 621 -20.74 5.06 26.15
C GLY A 621 -20.40 3.64 26.66
N PRO A 622 -20.13 3.49 27.97
CA PRO A 622 -19.78 2.22 28.60
C PRO A 622 -21.01 1.33 28.92
N GLY A 623 -22.22 1.76 28.56
CA GLY A 623 -23.45 1.00 28.79
C GLY A 623 -23.55 -0.27 27.93
N ARG A 624 -24.53 -1.12 28.22
CA ARG A 624 -24.87 -2.34 27.45
C ARG A 624 -23.71 -3.34 27.25
N GLY A 625 -22.69 -3.29 28.13
CA GLY A 625 -21.47 -4.11 28.05
C GLY A 625 -20.24 -3.38 27.50
N GLY A 626 -20.40 -2.13 27.07
CA GLY A 626 -19.36 -1.31 26.43
C GLY A 626 -19.53 -1.26 24.91
N THR A 627 -19.50 -0.05 24.33
CA THR A 627 -19.71 0.19 22.90
C THR A 627 -18.48 0.81 22.22
N CYS A 628 -17.28 0.46 22.70
CA CYS A 628 -16.02 0.87 22.08
C CYS A 628 -15.95 0.39 20.63
N ASP A 629 -15.35 1.21 19.77
CA ASP A 629 -15.03 0.91 18.36
C ASP A 629 -16.23 0.44 17.52
N ILE A 630 -17.44 0.96 17.83
CA ILE A 630 -18.72 0.53 17.25
C ILE A 630 -19.10 1.25 15.94
N SER A 631 -18.45 2.38 15.62
CA SER A 631 -18.77 3.18 14.43
C SER A 631 -18.26 2.53 13.13
N ALA A 632 -18.81 2.95 11.98
CA ALA A 632 -18.33 2.47 10.68
C ALA A 632 -16.89 2.97 10.38
N TRP A 633 -16.54 4.16 10.85
CA TRP A 633 -15.16 4.67 10.82
C TRP A 633 -14.19 3.79 11.65
N ASP A 634 -14.63 3.27 12.79
CA ASP A 634 -13.79 2.38 13.62
C ASP A 634 -13.53 1.03 12.93
N ALA A 635 -14.51 0.50 12.20
CA ALA A 635 -14.30 -0.68 11.36
C ALA A 635 -13.30 -0.41 10.22
N PHE A 636 -13.32 0.79 9.62
CA PHE A 636 -12.30 1.22 8.65
C PHE A 636 -10.90 1.32 9.29
N TYR A 637 -10.79 1.87 10.51
CA TYR A 637 -9.56 1.92 11.30
C TYR A 637 -9.00 0.52 11.61
N LEU A 638 -9.84 -0.42 12.06
CA LEU A 638 -9.43 -1.81 12.32
C LEU A 638 -9.03 -2.55 11.03
N ALA A 639 -9.75 -2.34 9.93
CA ALA A 639 -9.46 -2.96 8.64
C ALA A 639 -8.19 -2.42 7.97
N PHE A 640 -7.59 -1.36 8.51
CA PHE A 640 -6.34 -0.76 8.06
C PHE A 640 -5.12 -1.58 8.51
N PHE A 641 -5.09 -2.03 9.77
CA PHE A 641 -4.04 -2.93 10.27
C PHE A 641 -4.00 -4.24 9.48
N TRP A 642 -5.17 -4.84 9.22
CA TRP A 642 -5.29 -6.05 8.41
C TRP A 642 -4.88 -5.85 6.95
N MET A 643 -5.18 -4.68 6.35
CA MET A 643 -4.71 -4.33 5.00
C MET A 643 -3.19 -4.23 4.94
N LEU A 644 -2.57 -3.50 5.89
CA LEU A 644 -1.12 -3.33 5.97
C LEU A 644 -0.39 -4.67 6.20
N ASN A 645 -0.94 -5.52 7.07
CA ASN A 645 -0.42 -6.87 7.33
C ASN A 645 -0.53 -7.77 6.07
N THR A 646 -1.70 -7.79 5.41
CA THR A 646 -1.91 -8.59 4.19
C THR A 646 -0.96 -8.18 3.07
N ILE A 647 -0.72 -6.88 2.88
CA ILE A 647 0.21 -6.38 1.86
C ILE A 647 1.67 -6.59 2.27
N GLY A 648 1.97 -6.57 3.57
CA GLY A 648 3.24 -7.06 4.11
C GLY A 648 3.52 -8.50 3.69
N TRP A 649 2.56 -9.41 3.87
CA TRP A 649 2.67 -10.81 3.41
C TRP A 649 2.84 -10.92 1.88
N VAL A 650 2.04 -10.21 1.08
CA VAL A 650 2.15 -10.20 -0.39
C VAL A 650 3.52 -9.71 -0.87
N THR A 651 4.04 -8.63 -0.27
CA THR A 651 5.32 -8.01 -0.68
C THR A 651 6.52 -8.77 -0.16
N PHE A 652 6.47 -9.34 1.05
CA PHE A 652 7.51 -10.22 1.58
C PHE A 652 7.64 -11.50 0.74
N TYR A 653 6.51 -12.12 0.37
CA TYR A 653 6.49 -13.28 -0.54
C TYR A 653 7.14 -12.96 -1.88
N TRP A 654 6.63 -11.94 -2.57
CA TRP A 654 7.13 -11.56 -3.89
C TRP A 654 8.63 -11.24 -3.84
N HIS A 655 9.07 -10.50 -2.83
CA HIS A 655 10.46 -10.04 -2.69
C HIS A 655 11.42 -11.17 -2.34
N TRP A 656 11.07 -12.11 -1.44
CA TRP A 656 11.94 -13.26 -1.15
C TRP A 656 12.06 -14.20 -2.35
N LYS A 657 10.95 -14.44 -3.05
CA LYS A 657 10.94 -15.29 -4.25
C LYS A 657 11.76 -14.68 -5.40
N HIS A 658 11.73 -13.35 -5.57
CA HIS A 658 12.58 -12.68 -6.56
C HIS A 658 14.04 -12.60 -6.13
N ILE A 659 14.37 -12.32 -4.85
CA ILE A 659 15.75 -12.35 -4.35
C ILE A 659 16.40 -13.71 -4.60
N THR A 660 15.71 -14.81 -4.29
CA THR A 660 16.25 -16.17 -4.47
C THR A 660 16.41 -16.56 -5.95
N LEU A 661 15.53 -16.07 -6.83
CA LEU A 661 15.69 -16.16 -8.28
C LEU A 661 16.92 -15.37 -8.77
N TRP A 662 17.05 -14.10 -8.39
CA TRP A 662 18.14 -13.22 -8.79
C TRP A 662 19.51 -13.65 -8.23
N GLN A 663 19.53 -14.37 -7.11
CA GLN A 663 20.73 -15.02 -6.55
C GLN A 663 21.05 -16.39 -7.21
N GLY A 664 20.18 -16.92 -8.07
CA GLY A 664 20.30 -18.27 -8.64
C GLY A 664 20.07 -19.41 -7.64
N ASN A 665 19.50 -19.13 -6.47
CA ASN A 665 19.36 -20.04 -5.33
C ASN A 665 17.89 -20.25 -4.94
N VAL A 666 17.07 -20.67 -5.91
CA VAL A 666 15.61 -20.84 -5.76
C VAL A 666 15.25 -21.92 -4.71
N SER A 667 16.12 -22.92 -4.50
CA SER A 667 15.97 -23.94 -3.45
C SER A 667 15.83 -23.33 -2.05
N GLN A 668 16.53 -22.23 -1.73
CA GLN A 668 16.38 -21.56 -0.43
C GLN A 668 14.93 -21.14 -0.18
N PHE A 669 14.23 -20.60 -1.19
CA PHE A 669 12.81 -20.27 -1.02
C PHE A 669 11.96 -21.53 -0.93
N ASN A 670 12.16 -22.49 -1.84
CA ASN A 670 11.33 -23.71 -1.91
C ASN A 670 11.40 -24.55 -0.61
N GLU A 671 12.57 -24.61 0.02
CA GLU A 671 12.78 -25.35 1.26
C GLU A 671 12.38 -24.50 2.48
N SER A 672 12.93 -23.29 2.64
CA SER A 672 12.75 -22.51 3.88
C SER A 672 11.41 -21.79 4.02
N SER A 673 10.66 -21.52 2.95
CA SER A 673 9.40 -20.76 3.05
C SER A 673 8.20 -21.57 3.59
N THR A 674 8.40 -22.87 3.84
CA THR A 674 7.40 -23.82 4.33
C THR A 674 7.15 -23.75 5.84
N TYR A 675 8.03 -23.06 6.59
CA TYR A 675 7.99 -22.88 8.05
C TYR A 675 8.42 -21.44 8.42
N LEU A 676 7.88 -20.87 9.51
CA LEU A 676 8.02 -19.44 9.83
C LEU A 676 9.45 -19.05 10.26
N MET A 677 10.20 -19.97 10.87
CA MET A 677 11.61 -19.72 11.20
C MET A 677 12.46 -19.45 9.95
N GLY A 678 12.08 -19.95 8.77
CA GLY A 678 12.77 -19.66 7.50
C GLY A 678 12.52 -18.23 7.03
N TRP A 679 11.27 -17.77 7.11
CA TRP A 679 10.93 -16.35 6.87
C TRP A 679 11.68 -15.42 7.84
N LEU A 680 11.87 -15.82 9.10
CA LEU A 680 12.63 -15.05 10.07
C LEU A 680 14.15 -15.06 9.79
N ARG A 681 14.75 -16.24 9.63
CA ARG A 681 16.20 -16.44 9.50
C ARG A 681 16.71 -16.06 8.11
N ASP A 682 16.15 -16.64 7.07
CA ASP A 682 16.70 -16.62 5.71
C ASP A 682 16.17 -15.44 4.89
N TYR A 683 15.01 -14.89 5.25
CA TYR A 683 14.48 -13.67 4.63
C TYR A 683 14.64 -12.39 5.46
N LEU A 684 14.13 -12.36 6.70
CA LEU A 684 14.15 -11.15 7.52
C LEU A 684 15.57 -10.83 8.04
N TRP A 685 16.21 -11.77 8.73
CA TRP A 685 17.52 -11.59 9.35
C TRP A 685 18.65 -11.52 8.31
N LEU A 686 18.83 -12.57 7.49
CA LEU A 686 19.95 -12.68 6.52
C LEU A 686 20.11 -11.43 5.65
N ASN A 687 19.02 -10.98 5.02
CA ASN A 687 19.06 -9.84 4.11
C ASN A 687 19.06 -8.48 4.85
N SER A 688 18.69 -8.42 6.14
CA SER A 688 18.81 -7.14 6.88
C SER A 688 20.27 -6.75 7.16
N SER A 689 21.22 -7.69 7.02
CA SER A 689 22.65 -7.47 7.26
C SER A 689 23.25 -6.27 6.52
N GLN A 690 22.92 -6.04 5.24
CA GLN A 690 23.42 -4.88 4.50
C GLN A 690 22.75 -3.56 4.92
N LEU A 691 21.46 -3.61 5.30
CA LEU A 691 20.71 -2.45 5.78
C LEU A 691 21.21 -1.98 7.15
N ILE A 692 21.38 -2.89 8.12
CA ILE A 692 21.84 -2.54 9.47
C ILE A 692 23.33 -2.17 9.52
N ASN A 693 24.11 -2.55 8.50
CA ASN A 693 25.49 -2.07 8.29
C ASN A 693 25.57 -0.92 7.26
N GLY A 694 24.44 -0.30 6.90
CA GLY A 694 24.39 0.94 6.10
C GLY A 694 25.03 2.14 6.82
N TYR A 695 25.24 1.99 8.12
CA TYR A 695 26.20 2.66 8.99
C TYR A 695 26.63 1.64 10.05
N ASN A 696 27.84 1.70 10.58
CA ASN A 696 28.31 0.84 11.66
C ASN A 696 29.08 1.65 12.72
N PRO A 697 29.24 1.14 13.96
CA PRO A 697 29.86 1.93 15.02
C PRO A 697 31.36 2.17 14.78
N LEU A 698 31.72 3.44 14.55
CA LEU A 698 32.57 4.08 15.55
C LEU A 698 31.71 4.31 16.80
N GLU A 699 32.27 4.11 17.99
CA GLU A 699 31.54 4.24 19.24
C GLU A 699 31.11 5.70 19.52
N VAL A 700 29.97 5.87 20.21
CA VAL A 700 29.87 6.57 21.51
C VAL A 700 28.42 6.50 22.04
N ILE A 701 28.29 6.58 23.37
CA ILE A 701 27.05 6.37 24.15
C ILE A 701 26.29 7.69 24.40
N GLU A 702 25.00 7.57 24.72
CA GLU A 702 24.05 8.64 25.03
C GLU A 702 24.46 9.58 26.19
N THR A 703 23.99 10.83 26.18
CA THR A 703 22.91 11.33 27.07
C THR A 703 22.67 12.83 26.91
N LEU A 704 21.39 13.27 26.97
CA LEU A 704 21.00 14.68 27.10
C LEU A 704 19.74 14.81 27.96
N ALA A 705 19.91 15.08 29.26
CA ALA A 705 18.81 15.17 30.24
C ALA A 705 18.85 16.41 31.16
N TRP A 706 19.77 17.37 30.92
CA TRP A 706 20.05 18.47 31.85
C TRP A 706 19.62 19.88 31.40
N ALA A 707 19.27 20.05 30.12
CA ALA A 707 19.13 21.38 29.51
C ALA A 707 17.74 22.04 29.64
N HIS A 708 16.76 21.44 30.33
CA HIS A 708 15.35 21.89 30.24
C HIS A 708 14.82 22.67 31.45
N GLU A 709 15.43 22.57 32.64
CA GLU A 709 14.80 23.03 33.91
C GLU A 709 14.95 24.54 34.23
N ARG A 710 15.46 25.39 33.31
CA ARG A 710 15.76 26.80 33.61
C ARG A 710 15.28 27.79 32.54
N THR A 711 13.96 27.96 32.41
CA THR A 711 13.38 29.03 31.57
C THR A 711 12.22 29.77 32.25
N PRO A 712 12.49 30.60 33.28
CA PRO A 712 11.49 31.50 33.86
C PRO A 712 11.23 32.68 32.92
N LEU A 713 10.12 32.62 32.17
CA LEU A 713 9.53 33.73 31.38
C LEU A 713 8.14 33.36 30.80
N ALA A 714 7.81 32.06 30.72
CA ALA A 714 6.64 31.52 30.04
C ALA A 714 5.27 32.10 30.46
N ASN A 715 5.14 32.62 31.69
CA ASN A 715 3.87 33.14 32.22
C ASN A 715 3.39 34.43 31.54
N LEU A 716 4.19 35.06 30.68
CA LEU A 716 3.78 36.16 29.80
C LEU A 716 3.11 35.68 28.49
N ILE A 717 3.14 34.37 28.20
CA ILE A 717 2.64 33.78 26.94
C ILE A 717 1.30 33.08 27.22
N CYS A 718 0.19 33.74 26.84
CA CYS A 718 -1.15 33.18 26.97
C CYS A 718 -1.56 32.36 25.73
N TRP A 719 -2.11 31.16 25.95
CA TRP A 719 -2.66 30.32 24.88
C TRP A 719 -3.92 30.95 24.27
N ARG A 720 -3.94 31.15 22.94
CA ARG A 720 -5.10 31.71 22.22
C ARG A 720 -6.31 30.77 22.18
N ASP A 721 -6.05 29.46 22.12
CA ASP A 721 -7.05 28.40 22.26
C ASP A 721 -6.60 27.47 23.40
N LYS A 722 -7.55 26.93 24.16
CA LYS A 722 -7.25 26.08 25.31
C LYS A 722 -6.60 24.77 24.84
N PRO A 723 -5.42 24.38 25.37
CA PRO A 723 -4.82 23.08 25.07
C PRO A 723 -5.72 21.98 25.65
N VAL A 724 -6.06 20.99 24.82
CA VAL A 724 -6.82 19.80 25.20
C VAL A 724 -6.19 18.56 24.56
N ALA A 725 -6.43 17.38 25.13
CA ALA A 725 -6.05 16.13 24.49
C ALA A 725 -6.76 15.95 23.14
N LEU A 726 -6.18 15.14 22.25
CA LEU A 726 -6.87 14.68 21.04
C LEU A 726 -8.17 13.97 21.43
N SER A 727 -9.25 14.21 20.69
CA SER A 727 -10.48 13.41 20.85
C SER A 727 -10.22 11.95 20.48
N ILE A 728 -11.06 11.02 20.96
CA ILE A 728 -10.87 9.57 20.80
C ILE A 728 -10.66 9.18 19.32
N VAL A 729 -11.48 9.68 18.41
CA VAL A 729 -11.34 9.44 16.95
C VAL A 729 -10.04 10.03 16.41
N GLN A 730 -9.64 11.23 16.85
CA GLN A 730 -8.35 11.83 16.46
C GLN A 730 -7.16 11.04 16.99
N ALA A 731 -7.24 10.49 18.20
CA ALA A 731 -6.20 9.62 18.76
C ALA A 731 -6.07 8.32 17.97
N ARG A 732 -7.20 7.67 17.62
CA ARG A 732 -7.25 6.51 16.71
C ARG A 732 -6.61 6.87 15.34
N LEU A 733 -6.99 8.00 14.74
CA LEU A 733 -6.50 8.45 13.43
C LEU A 733 -5.00 8.78 13.45
N VAL A 734 -4.53 9.55 14.42
CA VAL A 734 -3.12 9.95 14.55
C VAL A 734 -2.25 8.73 14.87
N GLY A 735 -2.72 7.82 15.72
CA GLY A 735 -2.06 6.54 15.98
C GLY A 735 -1.95 5.68 14.71
N LEU A 736 -3.03 5.56 13.94
CA LEU A 736 -3.03 4.86 12.66
C LEU A 736 -2.12 5.53 11.62
N ALA A 737 -2.05 6.85 11.58
CA ALA A 737 -1.15 7.59 10.69
C ALA A 737 0.33 7.31 11.01
N HIS A 738 0.70 7.31 12.29
CA HIS A 738 2.06 6.93 12.73
C HIS A 738 2.36 5.46 12.42
N PHE A 739 1.42 4.54 12.70
CA PHE A 739 1.57 3.11 12.39
C PHE A 739 1.75 2.87 10.88
N SER A 740 0.90 3.49 10.05
CA SER A 740 0.93 3.35 8.59
C SER A 740 2.21 3.95 7.99
N GLY A 741 2.59 5.15 8.43
CA GLY A 741 3.82 5.82 7.99
C GLY A 741 5.07 5.06 8.41
N GLY A 742 5.14 4.61 9.67
CA GLY A 742 6.25 3.80 10.19
C GLY A 742 6.40 2.47 9.46
N ASN A 743 5.30 1.73 9.25
CA ASN A 743 5.32 0.45 8.52
C ASN A 743 5.72 0.65 7.05
N TRP A 744 5.21 1.68 6.37
CA TRP A 744 5.59 1.97 4.99
C TRP A 744 7.07 2.39 4.86
N LEU A 745 7.56 3.24 5.76
CA LEU A 745 8.97 3.64 5.78
C LEU A 745 9.90 2.45 6.08
N LEU A 746 9.55 1.61 7.05
CA LEU A 746 10.31 0.41 7.40
C LEU A 746 10.30 -0.63 6.27
N GLY A 747 9.14 -0.89 5.67
CA GLY A 747 9.01 -1.78 4.51
C GLY A 747 9.80 -1.28 3.29
N ARG A 748 9.79 0.04 3.04
CA ARG A 748 10.60 0.66 1.98
C ARG A 748 12.10 0.60 2.27
N ALA A 749 12.53 0.87 3.51
CA ALA A 749 13.92 0.72 3.92
C ALA A 749 14.41 -0.72 3.77
N ALA A 750 13.58 -1.69 4.16
CA ALA A 750 13.85 -3.12 4.01
C ALA A 750 13.94 -3.54 2.53
N ALA A 751 13.00 -3.14 1.67
CA ALA A 751 13.07 -3.48 0.24
C ALA A 751 14.34 -2.91 -0.42
N LEU A 752 14.59 -1.61 -0.25
CA LEU A 752 15.72 -0.94 -0.92
C LEU A 752 17.10 -1.32 -0.36
N GLY A 753 17.19 -1.64 0.94
CA GLY A 753 18.47 -1.96 1.60
C GLY A 753 18.89 -3.43 1.54
N LYS A 754 17.99 -4.34 1.13
CA LYS A 754 18.24 -5.79 1.11
C LYS A 754 18.99 -6.29 -0.13
N GLU A 755 18.93 -5.58 -1.25
CA GLU A 755 19.42 -6.06 -2.55
C GLU A 755 20.94 -5.93 -2.77
N GLY A 756 21.77 -6.03 -1.72
CA GLY A 756 23.24 -6.10 -1.80
C GLY A 756 23.97 -4.83 -2.26
N LYS A 757 23.33 -3.94 -3.03
CA LYS A 757 23.81 -2.59 -3.36
C LYS A 757 23.93 -1.80 -2.05
N ARG A 758 25.15 -1.37 -1.64
CA ARG A 758 25.35 -0.53 -0.43
C ARG A 758 24.54 0.79 -0.51
N THR A 759 23.30 0.84 -0.02
CA THR A 759 22.49 2.07 -0.02
C THR A 759 22.63 2.85 1.29
N SER A 760 23.69 3.65 1.40
CA SER A 760 23.83 4.69 2.45
C SER A 760 22.67 5.71 2.42
N SER A 761 21.92 5.76 1.31
CA SER A 761 20.77 6.61 1.04
C SER A 761 19.62 6.56 2.06
N PHE A 762 19.55 5.56 2.94
CA PHE A 762 18.47 5.43 3.92
C PHE A 762 18.89 5.64 5.39
N SER A 763 20.20 5.65 5.69
CA SER A 763 20.74 5.72 7.06
C SER A 763 20.33 6.99 7.82
N TYR A 764 19.92 8.05 7.13
CA TYR A 764 19.71 9.38 7.72
C TYR A 764 18.26 9.64 8.18
N TRP A 765 17.25 9.11 7.49
CA TRP A 765 15.83 9.33 7.84
C TRP A 765 15.38 8.56 9.09
N THR A 766 16.12 7.52 9.49
CA THR A 766 15.98 6.86 10.80
C THR A 766 17.01 7.35 11.83
N GLY A 767 18.04 8.08 11.40
CA GLY A 767 19.16 8.53 12.25
C GLY A 767 18.94 9.87 12.97
N GLN A 768 18.20 10.81 12.39
CA GLN A 768 18.04 12.19 12.90
C GLN A 768 17.21 12.35 14.20
N VAL A 769 17.16 11.33 15.06
CA VAL A 769 16.71 11.49 16.46
C VAL A 769 17.91 11.84 17.37
N TYR A 770 19.13 11.41 17.03
CA TYR A 770 20.35 11.71 17.79
C TYR A 770 21.53 12.03 16.88
N LEU A 771 22.12 13.23 17.07
CA LEU A 771 23.56 13.56 17.06
C LEU A 771 23.71 15.09 17.02
N GLY A 772 24.55 15.66 17.89
CA GLY A 772 24.67 17.12 18.01
C GLY A 772 25.96 17.59 18.68
N ASN A 773 26.97 17.84 17.83
CA ASN A 773 28.24 18.54 18.09
C ASN A 773 29.22 17.95 19.13
N ARG A 774 30.48 18.37 18.97
CA ARG A 774 31.71 17.89 19.61
C ARG A 774 32.32 19.05 20.46
N ASP A 775 33.51 19.02 21.08
CA ASP A 775 34.78 18.29 20.86
C ASP A 775 35.51 17.95 22.20
N TRP A 776 36.78 17.52 22.07
CA TRP A 776 37.86 17.32 23.07
C TRP A 776 38.28 15.87 23.38
N ASP A 777 39.54 15.72 23.79
CA ASP A 777 40.46 14.63 23.38
C ASP A 777 40.62 13.43 24.36
N PRO A 778 41.22 12.29 23.92
CA PRO A 778 40.91 10.95 24.45
C PRO A 778 41.99 10.27 25.33
N ILE A 779 41.63 9.12 25.93
CA ILE A 779 42.57 8.13 26.50
C ILE A 779 42.15 6.67 26.16
N ASP A 780 43.00 6.00 25.37
CA ASP A 780 43.28 4.55 25.18
C ASP A 780 42.19 3.45 25.44
N PRO A 781 41.65 2.79 24.38
CA PRO A 781 40.70 1.68 24.48
C PRO A 781 41.35 0.28 24.34
N ALA A 782 41.90 -0.28 25.43
CA ALA A 782 42.62 -1.57 25.41
C ALA A 782 42.07 -2.67 26.36
N LYS A 783 40.77 -3.02 26.29
CA LYS A 783 40.14 -4.26 26.85
C LYS A 783 38.63 -4.39 26.51
N ALA A 784 38.24 -5.10 25.43
CA ALA A 784 36.85 -5.60 25.26
C ALA A 784 36.61 -6.68 24.17
N THR A 785 37.62 -7.22 23.48
CA THR A 785 37.41 -8.05 22.26
C THR A 785 37.87 -9.50 22.36
N ALA A 786 37.17 -10.34 23.15
CA ALA A 786 37.30 -11.79 23.05
C ALA A 786 36.10 -12.58 23.64
N ARG A 787 35.81 -13.74 23.04
CA ARG A 787 34.97 -14.88 23.52
C ARG A 787 33.45 -14.81 23.34
N ALA A 788 33.00 -15.36 22.21
CA ALA A 788 31.73 -16.07 22.08
C ALA A 788 31.84 -17.14 20.97
N TRP A 789 32.39 -18.31 21.32
CA TRP A 789 32.31 -19.55 20.51
C TRP A 789 31.92 -20.69 21.46
N THR A 790 31.05 -21.58 20.97
CA THR A 790 30.57 -22.82 21.60
C THR A 790 31.61 -23.96 21.43
N ILE A 791 31.54 -25.15 22.05
CA ILE A 791 30.46 -25.86 22.76
C ILE A 791 31.06 -26.88 23.79
N THR A 792 30.22 -27.71 24.43
CA THR A 792 30.47 -28.82 25.40
C THR A 792 30.78 -28.49 26.87
N ASP A 793 29.79 -28.74 27.73
CA ASP A 793 29.97 -29.26 29.10
C ASP A 793 30.33 -30.77 29.07
N PRO A 794 30.79 -31.34 30.20
CA PRO A 794 29.85 -32.14 30.98
C PRO A 794 29.71 -31.70 32.45
N GLU A 795 28.51 -31.87 33.00
CA GLU A 795 28.18 -31.62 34.41
C GLU A 795 29.01 -32.52 35.37
N VAL A 796 29.31 -32.03 36.57
CA VAL A 796 28.64 -32.45 37.83
C VAL A 796 29.33 -31.87 39.08
N ASP A 797 28.47 -31.42 40.01
CA ASP A 797 28.66 -31.25 41.46
C ASP A 797 29.26 -29.98 42.11
N LEU A 798 28.81 -29.84 43.36
CA LEU A 798 29.34 -29.11 44.51
C LEU A 798 29.16 -27.59 44.66
N LEU A 799 28.51 -27.28 45.80
CA LEU A 799 28.56 -26.04 46.59
C LEU A 799 27.62 -24.88 46.21
N LEU A 800 26.35 -25.26 46.11
CA LEU A 800 25.25 -24.53 46.75
C LEU A 800 25.49 -24.43 48.29
N LYS A 801 26.50 -23.65 48.74
CA LYS A 801 26.85 -23.48 50.17
C LYS A 801 27.88 -22.35 50.44
N TRP A 802 27.48 -21.08 50.37
CA TRP A 802 27.83 -20.08 51.40
C TRP A 802 27.05 -18.75 51.26
N SER A 803 26.06 -18.58 52.12
CA SER A 803 25.53 -17.26 52.50
C SER A 803 25.74 -17.07 54.01
N HIS A 804 26.30 -15.91 54.40
CA HIS A 804 26.59 -15.49 55.78
C HIS A 804 27.64 -16.27 56.58
N HIS A 805 28.83 -15.67 56.75
CA HIS A 805 29.22 -15.24 58.10
C HIS A 805 30.14 -14.01 58.18
N HIS A 806 29.72 -13.02 58.98
CA HIS A 806 30.52 -11.91 59.55
C HIS A 806 31.18 -10.93 58.54
N ILE A 807 31.66 -9.73 58.93
CA ILE A 807 31.89 -9.14 60.26
C ILE A 807 31.17 -7.78 60.39
N LEU A 808 30.61 -7.50 61.57
CA LEU A 808 30.34 -6.12 62.00
C LEU A 808 30.60 -5.97 63.50
N LYS A 809 31.38 -4.94 63.88
CA LYS A 809 31.71 -4.51 65.25
C LYS A 809 32.72 -5.44 65.98
N LYS A 810 33.69 -4.95 66.76
CA LYS A 810 33.94 -3.56 67.22
C LYS A 810 35.38 -3.31 67.71
N LYS A 811 35.81 -2.05 67.59
CA LYS A 811 36.95 -1.38 68.27
C LYS A 811 38.36 -1.85 67.85
N GLY A 812 39.33 -0.95 68.02
CA GLY A 812 40.74 -1.19 67.72
C GLY A 812 41.50 -1.86 68.88
N CYS A 813 42.61 -2.50 68.53
CA CYS A 813 43.69 -3.00 69.39
C CYS A 813 43.29 -3.57 70.78
N LEU A 814 43.02 -4.88 70.87
CA LEU A 814 43.77 -5.83 71.73
C LEU A 814 43.32 -7.30 71.60
N HIS A 815 44.25 -8.18 71.95
CA HIS A 815 44.41 -9.63 71.74
C HIS A 815 43.43 -10.64 72.42
N VAL A 816 43.33 -11.85 71.81
CA VAL A 816 43.23 -13.23 72.39
C VAL A 816 41.91 -13.70 73.08
N GLY A 817 41.44 -14.94 72.77
CA GLY A 817 40.51 -15.74 73.60
C GLY A 817 39.66 -16.82 72.88
N ALA A 818 39.84 -18.12 73.16
CA ALA A 818 39.40 -19.26 72.32
C ALA A 818 38.17 -20.11 72.77
N ARG A 819 37.58 -20.89 71.82
CA ARG A 819 37.02 -22.29 71.90
C ARG A 819 35.58 -22.66 72.41
N ARG A 820 34.92 -23.56 71.62
CA ARG A 820 34.02 -24.74 71.96
C ARG A 820 32.57 -24.49 72.48
N ASP A 821 31.52 -25.34 72.42
CA ASP A 821 31.07 -26.64 71.78
C ASP A 821 29.53 -26.87 72.15
N VAL A 822 28.60 -27.79 71.75
CA VAL A 822 28.38 -28.94 70.79
C VAL A 822 26.87 -29.45 70.78
N SER A 823 26.35 -30.10 69.69
CA SER A 823 25.15 -31.04 69.59
C SER A 823 23.66 -30.51 69.61
N LEU A 824 22.50 -31.24 69.42
CA LEU A 824 22.10 -32.67 69.16
C LEU A 824 20.61 -32.92 68.59
N ILE A 825 20.41 -33.79 67.57
CA ILE A 825 19.33 -34.84 67.22
C ILE A 825 17.75 -34.68 67.16
N SER A 826 17.12 -35.30 66.12
CA SER A 826 15.72 -35.93 65.92
C SER A 826 14.42 -35.09 65.69
N GLN A 827 13.28 -35.53 65.05
CA GLN A 827 12.86 -36.63 64.10
C GLN A 827 11.42 -36.43 63.46
N LEU A 828 11.17 -36.91 62.20
CA LEU A 828 9.99 -37.58 61.52
C LEU A 828 8.46 -37.22 61.79
N ASP A 829 7.40 -37.52 60.96
CA ASP A 829 7.12 -37.61 59.47
C ASP A 829 5.57 -37.86 59.13
N GLY A 830 5.05 -37.51 57.91
CA GLY A 830 3.75 -37.94 57.24
C GLY A 830 2.35 -37.32 57.60
N SER A 831 1.15 -37.58 56.95
CA SER A 831 0.73 -37.79 55.51
C SER A 831 -0.84 -37.86 55.21
N ILE A 832 -1.29 -37.55 53.95
CA ILE A 832 -2.49 -38.04 53.13
C ILE A 832 -3.98 -37.46 53.25
N ILE A 833 -5.03 -37.96 52.51
CA ILE A 833 -6.11 -37.20 51.74
C ILE A 833 -7.57 -37.85 51.62
N GLN A 834 -8.75 -37.10 51.63
CA GLN A 834 -9.99 -37.22 50.73
C GLN A 834 -11.32 -36.40 51.09
N SER A 835 -12.51 -36.55 50.38
CA SER A 835 -13.70 -35.60 50.32
C SER A 835 -15.21 -36.07 50.27
N GLU A 836 -16.12 -35.10 50.55
CA GLU A 836 -17.48 -34.76 49.98
C GLU A 836 -18.86 -35.30 50.52
N ARG A 837 -19.78 -34.33 50.77
CA ARG A 837 -21.27 -34.21 50.69
C ARG A 837 -22.34 -34.97 51.54
N GLU A 838 -23.18 -34.13 52.18
CA GLU A 838 -24.68 -34.09 52.29
C GLU A 838 -25.54 -34.84 53.37
N ILE A 839 -26.16 -34.02 54.25
CA ILE A 839 -27.56 -34.01 54.78
C ILE A 839 -28.05 -35.12 55.77
N SER A 840 -28.33 -34.73 57.04
CA SER A 840 -29.73 -34.58 57.55
C SER A 840 -29.89 -34.08 59.02
N ASN A 841 -30.96 -33.29 59.24
CA ASN A 841 -31.76 -33.05 60.46
C ASN A 841 -31.14 -32.63 61.83
N GLY A 842 -31.41 -31.37 62.24
CA GLY A 842 -31.34 -30.89 63.62
C GLY A 842 -31.96 -29.48 63.82
N ARG A 843 -32.75 -29.26 64.88
CA ARG A 843 -33.33 -27.93 65.26
C ARG A 843 -32.23 -27.10 65.98
N ARG A 844 -32.21 -25.75 66.06
CA ARG A 844 -33.28 -24.73 66.07
C ARG A 844 -32.69 -23.30 65.85
N ALA A 845 -33.33 -22.47 65.01
CA ALA A 845 -33.35 -20.97 65.00
C ALA A 845 -32.09 -20.06 64.82
N ARG A 846 -32.23 -19.08 63.90
CA ARG A 846 -31.61 -17.72 63.80
C ARG A 846 -30.13 -17.51 63.36
N LYS A 847 -29.96 -17.38 62.03
CA LYS A 847 -29.14 -16.39 61.27
C LYS A 847 -27.75 -15.95 61.79
N ARG A 848 -26.68 -16.44 61.14
CA ARG A 848 -25.52 -15.69 60.56
C ARG A 848 -24.59 -16.69 59.83
N PRO A 849 -23.88 -16.29 58.76
CA PRO A 849 -22.68 -17.03 58.33
C PRO A 849 -21.48 -16.14 57.94
N LEU A 850 -20.26 -16.68 58.11
CA LEU A 850 -19.01 -16.26 57.46
C LEU A 850 -17.95 -17.37 57.64
N SER A 851 -17.00 -17.50 56.69
CA SER A 851 -15.72 -18.25 56.76
C SER A 851 -15.65 -19.79 56.52
N CYS A 852 -15.13 -20.14 55.32
CA CYS A 852 -14.05 -21.13 54.99
C CYS A 852 -14.17 -22.69 55.03
N SER A 853 -13.72 -23.31 53.90
CA SER A 853 -12.97 -24.60 53.76
C SER A 853 -13.79 -25.94 53.71
N VAL A 854 -13.37 -27.18 53.31
CA VAL A 854 -12.22 -27.88 52.61
C VAL A 854 -12.55 -29.42 52.56
N VAL A 855 -12.09 -30.43 51.75
CA VAL A 855 -10.99 -30.70 50.77
C VAL A 855 -11.29 -31.95 49.84
N ARG A 856 -10.70 -32.05 48.60
CA ARG A 856 -10.22 -33.18 47.67
C ARG A 856 -10.89 -34.57 47.37
N GLY A 857 -11.35 -34.82 46.12
CA GLY A 857 -11.20 -36.08 45.33
C GLY A 857 -12.23 -37.24 45.47
N ILE A 858 -12.93 -37.70 44.42
CA ILE A 858 -12.50 -38.57 43.27
C ILE A 858 -12.17 -40.03 43.70
N ALA A 859 -12.71 -41.13 43.14
CA ALA A 859 -13.86 -41.39 42.25
C ALA A 859 -14.12 -42.94 42.17
N SER A 860 -15.28 -43.39 41.64
CA SER A 860 -15.48 -44.79 41.19
C SER A 860 -16.48 -44.88 40.01
N ARG A 861 -16.82 -46.10 39.56
CA ARG A 861 -17.39 -46.39 38.22
C ARG A 861 -18.85 -46.91 38.24
N GLU A 862 -19.40 -46.93 37.02
CA GLU A 862 -20.35 -47.92 36.46
C GLU A 862 -21.88 -47.79 36.70
N GLY A 863 -22.62 -48.00 35.61
CA GLY A 863 -23.89 -48.75 35.64
C GLY A 863 -25.21 -47.99 35.45
N LYS A 864 -25.54 -47.61 34.21
CA LYS A 864 -26.85 -47.94 33.58
C LYS A 864 -26.97 -47.52 32.11
N GLU A 865 -27.63 -48.37 31.31
CA GLU A 865 -28.07 -48.08 29.95
C GLU A 865 -29.47 -47.44 29.94
N ALA A 866 -29.75 -46.64 28.90
CA ALA A 866 -30.91 -46.75 28.00
C ALA A 866 -31.26 -45.38 27.37
N GLY A 867 -31.42 -45.33 26.04
CA GLY A 867 -31.92 -44.15 25.32
C GLY A 867 -31.10 -43.75 24.09
N LYS A 868 -31.23 -44.49 22.98
CA LYS A 868 -30.65 -44.09 21.69
C LYS A 868 -31.55 -43.07 20.98
N LEU A 869 -31.01 -41.88 20.71
CA LEU A 869 -30.89 -41.41 19.33
C LEU A 869 -29.71 -40.43 19.23
N ALA A 870 -28.58 -40.91 18.72
CA ALA A 870 -27.39 -40.10 18.49
C ALA A 870 -27.29 -39.74 16.99
N ILE A 871 -26.72 -38.57 16.70
CA ILE A 871 -26.38 -38.15 15.34
C ILE A 871 -25.06 -38.85 14.96
N GLU A 872 -25.08 -39.69 13.93
CA GLU A 872 -23.87 -40.29 13.38
C GLU A 872 -23.19 -39.37 12.34
N PHE A 873 -21.85 -39.37 12.35
CA PHE A 873 -21.04 -38.66 11.36
C PHE A 873 -20.96 -39.45 10.05
N PRO A 874 -21.25 -38.86 8.88
CA PRO A 874 -20.93 -39.46 7.60
C PRO A 874 -19.46 -39.20 7.21
N THR A 875 -18.70 -40.27 6.97
CA THR A 875 -17.37 -40.23 6.35
C THR A 875 -17.45 -40.18 4.82
N PHE A 876 -16.31 -39.93 4.15
CA PHE A 876 -16.18 -39.83 2.69
C PHE A 876 -16.75 -41.05 1.92
N GLY A 877 -17.51 -40.82 0.84
CA GLY A 877 -17.94 -41.89 -0.06
C GLY A 877 -18.72 -41.48 -1.32
N ARG A 878 -18.01 -41.32 -2.45
CA ARG A 878 -18.46 -41.44 -3.87
C ARG A 878 -19.94 -41.13 -4.25
N ILE A 879 -20.15 -40.01 -4.94
CA ILE A 879 -21.23 -39.80 -5.93
C ILE A 879 -20.54 -39.12 -7.14
N ALA A 880 -20.27 -39.77 -8.28
CA ALA A 880 -21.14 -40.37 -9.30
C ALA A 880 -21.80 -39.31 -10.23
N LEU A 881 -21.48 -39.39 -11.53
CA LEU A 881 -22.14 -38.56 -12.56
C LEU A 881 -23.62 -38.93 -12.67
N ILE A 882 -24.51 -37.94 -12.63
CA ILE A 882 -25.86 -38.04 -13.20
C ILE A 882 -26.04 -36.90 -14.19
N ARG A 883 -26.57 -37.24 -15.38
CA ARG A 883 -26.83 -36.34 -16.51
C ARG A 883 -28.31 -35.96 -16.51
N SER A 884 -28.61 -34.79 -17.08
CA SER A 884 -29.96 -34.27 -17.39
C SER A 884 -30.82 -33.84 -16.19
N ARG A 885 -31.75 -32.90 -16.34
CA ARG A 885 -32.10 -32.08 -17.52
C ARG A 885 -31.80 -30.61 -17.30
#